data_AF-A0A2W5MW32-F1
#
_entry.id   AF-A0A2W5MW32-F1
#
_cell.length_a   1.000
_cell.length_b   1.000
_cell.length_c   1.000
_cell.angle_alpha   90.00
_cell.angle_beta   90.00
_cell.angle_gamma   90.00
#
_symmetry.space_group_name_H-M   'P 1'
#
loop_
_entity.id
_entity.type
_entity.pdbx_description
1 polymer ?
#
loop_
_entity_poly.entity_id
_entity_poly.type
_entity_poly.pdbx_seq_one_letter_code
_entity_poly.pdbx_strand_id
1 'polypeptide(L)'
;MPFGLSFRPSSLLAAAFSVLVAASAQAASGPLAVATGSYKFAARNEPLVATDRKVDLWAEVYRPADLGAKAAPLLVFLHGNHGTCGRFDEGLGVRVDDRVDYTNTGKCPNGYEVTPNHLGYAYLAEELASWGYVVVSINANRGITAGSGVSGDFGLNLMRGRLILRHLALLSDWNRGQGDLTPPASLGFDPKGALDFSQVGLMGHSRGGEGARAALQQFRDDGSPFPALVGKLNIRSIFEIGPVDGQTDRVLDANRVNSIILLPSCDGDVSDLQGMHVFDRVFSRAPNEDKKNAFHGTIAVWGANHNAYNTEWLTSDSSGCAGTAKLFPKAGRSAEQQATALGTLVPFFRGTVGEGADAARAALFDPNATLPDGLTAITSYDRGYLPGPIDDQTKTLERFTKRTGKGDSGLATETVGVSVAHQAASFEHDSSVRVAAVSWNSSSPSDRYFQVNLSSGGLDLSSFRTFAFRVALKCFARICNGKSAESQTDFTVALVSEGGGLSRALSVADRVRLGRPIGPKGFGELHSALYTAEFPLKAFGLADRTKVTGVRFIFERKAEGKLDLADLTVSKFKVAAADSAVVASAAKEGQALMVAADEGDARPTSTQGADGNRMTIVRSAADAAPSGGRAASGGVDLVLTSKRSFPVTGAFPRLSVGDRTLRGGLIAADGKTITFNVSDDDFAALPDGAEVSLDIQAGSATWKFGRLSK
;
A
#
# COMPACT_ATOMS: atom_id res chain seq x y z
N MET A 1 -55.92 26.48 59.16
CA MET A 1 -56.20 26.82 57.73
C MET A 1 -55.27 27.95 57.34
N PRO A 2 -54.34 27.72 56.39
CA PRO A 2 -54.02 28.82 55.49
C PRO A 2 -53.80 28.40 54.04
N PHE A 3 -54.62 29.01 53.19
CA PHE A 3 -54.41 29.50 51.83
C PHE A 3 -53.21 28.99 51.03
N GLY A 4 -53.51 28.18 50.02
CA GLY A 4 -52.61 27.81 48.94
C GLY A 4 -52.45 28.93 47.90
N LEU A 5 -51.21 29.26 47.59
CA LEU A 5 -50.81 29.92 46.36
C LEU A 5 -49.99 28.95 45.52
N SER A 6 -50.50 28.67 44.33
CA SER A 6 -49.90 27.81 43.30
C SER A 6 -48.62 28.46 42.76
N PHE A 7 -47.48 27.84 43.02
CA PHE A 7 -46.21 28.15 42.37
C PHE A 7 -46.17 27.47 40.98
N ARG A 8 -46.06 28.27 39.92
CA ARG A 8 -45.60 27.81 38.61
C ARG A 8 -44.06 27.82 38.61
N PRO A 9 -43.37 26.68 38.38
CA PRO A 9 -41.94 26.68 38.21
C PRO A 9 -41.56 27.09 36.78
N SER A 10 -40.57 27.97 36.71
CA SER A 10 -39.90 28.48 35.53
C SER A 10 -39.39 27.36 34.62
N SER A 11 -39.72 27.47 33.34
CA SER A 11 -39.25 26.60 32.27
C SER A 11 -37.73 26.66 32.15
N LEU A 12 -37.05 25.56 32.50
CA LEU A 12 -35.67 25.29 32.09
C LEU A 12 -35.63 25.22 30.56
N LEU A 13 -34.88 26.12 29.93
CA LEU A 13 -34.46 25.97 28.53
C LEU A 13 -33.65 24.67 28.42
N ALA A 14 -34.25 23.64 27.83
CA ALA A 14 -33.52 22.49 27.34
C ALA A 14 -32.64 22.96 26.17
N ALA A 15 -31.33 23.00 26.40
CA ALA A 15 -30.36 23.12 25.33
C ALA A 15 -30.48 21.88 24.43
N ALA A 16 -31.13 22.04 23.28
CA ALA A 16 -31.17 21.04 22.24
C ALA A 16 -29.74 20.87 21.70
N PHE A 17 -29.07 19.80 22.13
CA PHE A 17 -27.89 19.27 21.45
C PHE A 17 -28.33 18.88 20.04
N SER A 18 -28.10 19.78 19.09
CA SER A 18 -28.17 19.47 17.67
C SER A 18 -26.99 18.55 17.37
N VAL A 19 -27.24 17.25 17.30
CA VAL A 19 -26.32 16.29 16.69
C VAL A 19 -26.29 16.65 15.21
N LEU A 20 -25.33 17.50 14.82
CA LEU A 20 -24.89 17.58 13.43
C LEU A 20 -24.26 16.22 13.12
N VAL A 21 -25.06 15.33 12.53
CA VAL A 21 -24.55 14.23 11.74
C VAL A 21 -23.69 14.89 10.66
N ALA A 22 -22.38 14.77 10.79
CA ALA A 22 -21.47 15.07 9.70
C ALA A 22 -21.98 14.28 8.49
N ALA A 23 -22.38 14.97 7.44
CA ALA A 23 -22.62 14.35 6.15
C ALA A 23 -21.32 13.64 5.79
N SER A 24 -21.31 12.32 5.95
CA SER A 24 -20.20 11.47 5.55
C SER A 24 -19.86 11.84 4.12
N ALA A 25 -18.57 11.97 3.82
CA ALA A 25 -18.06 12.10 2.48
C ALA A 25 -18.34 10.80 1.70
N GLN A 26 -19.60 10.53 1.40
CA GLN A 26 -20.00 9.63 0.34
C GLN A 26 -19.51 10.32 -0.94
N ALA A 27 -18.65 9.65 -1.71
CA ALA A 27 -18.59 9.97 -3.14
C ALA A 27 -20.04 10.02 -3.64
N ALA A 28 -20.44 11.12 -4.27
CA ALA A 28 -21.80 11.25 -4.75
C ALA A 28 -22.06 10.09 -5.70
N SER A 29 -23.00 9.20 -5.33
CA SER A 29 -23.33 8.03 -6.14
C SER A 29 -23.57 8.45 -7.58
N GLY A 30 -23.04 7.66 -8.51
CA GLY A 30 -23.21 7.89 -9.92
C GLY A 30 -24.68 7.84 -10.35
N PRO A 31 -24.98 8.33 -11.56
CA PRO A 31 -26.35 8.54 -12.01
C PRO A 31 -27.10 7.23 -12.32
N LEU A 32 -26.42 6.09 -12.36
CA LEU A 32 -27.00 4.81 -12.77
C LEU A 32 -27.37 3.96 -11.55
N ALA A 33 -28.56 3.37 -11.58
CA ALA A 33 -28.91 2.31 -10.64
C ALA A 33 -27.97 1.10 -10.83
N VAL A 34 -27.64 0.41 -9.75
CA VAL A 34 -26.72 -0.74 -9.76
C VAL A 34 -27.51 -2.04 -9.63
N ALA A 35 -27.06 -3.06 -10.36
CA ALA A 35 -27.49 -4.43 -10.17
C ALA A 35 -26.28 -5.32 -9.87
N THR A 36 -26.53 -6.35 -9.06
CA THR A 36 -25.50 -7.29 -8.61
C THR A 36 -25.85 -8.69 -9.09
N GLY A 37 -24.83 -9.48 -9.42
CA GLY A 37 -24.94 -10.90 -9.71
C GLY A 37 -23.66 -11.62 -9.34
N SER A 38 -23.65 -12.94 -9.46
CA SER A 38 -22.50 -13.75 -9.07
C SER A 38 -22.33 -14.99 -9.93
N TYR A 39 -21.11 -15.53 -9.94
CA TYR A 39 -20.84 -16.86 -10.46
C TYR A 39 -19.89 -17.59 -9.53
N LYS A 40 -20.11 -18.90 -9.40
CA LYS A 40 -19.24 -19.78 -8.63
C LYS A 40 -19.18 -21.15 -9.30
N PHE A 41 -17.99 -21.49 -9.80
CA PHE A 41 -17.66 -22.83 -10.24
C PHE A 41 -16.62 -23.40 -9.28
N ALA A 42 -17.08 -24.25 -8.35
CA ALA A 42 -16.28 -24.70 -7.23
C ALA A 42 -15.37 -25.89 -7.57
N ALA A 43 -14.27 -26.02 -6.83
CA ALA A 43 -13.40 -27.19 -6.78
C ALA A 43 -12.88 -27.65 -8.16
N ARG A 44 -12.50 -26.69 -9.00
CA ARG A 44 -12.05 -26.93 -10.37
C ARG A 44 -10.58 -27.32 -10.43
N ASN A 45 -10.27 -28.18 -11.40
CA ASN A 45 -8.91 -28.37 -11.88
C ASN A 45 -8.66 -27.30 -12.95
N GLU A 46 -7.91 -26.26 -12.61
CA GLU A 46 -7.59 -25.14 -13.51
C GLU A 46 -6.07 -25.08 -13.71
N PRO A 47 -5.49 -25.89 -14.62
CA PRO A 47 -4.03 -25.97 -14.81
C PRO A 47 -3.41 -24.65 -15.29
N LEU A 48 -4.22 -23.76 -15.87
CA LEU A 48 -3.82 -22.39 -16.20
C LEU A 48 -3.62 -21.50 -14.96
N VAL A 49 -4.12 -21.91 -13.80
CA VAL A 49 -3.98 -21.20 -12.52
C VAL A 49 -3.04 -21.97 -11.60
N ALA A 50 -3.37 -23.24 -11.32
CA ALA A 50 -2.65 -24.11 -10.42
C ALA A 50 -2.70 -25.57 -10.90
N THR A 51 -1.58 -26.27 -10.79
CA THR A 51 -1.45 -27.68 -11.19
C THR A 51 -1.47 -28.66 -10.03
N ASP A 52 -1.29 -28.16 -8.80
CA ASP A 52 -1.12 -28.95 -7.57
C ASP A 52 -2.34 -28.93 -6.65
N ARG A 53 -3.35 -28.10 -6.96
CA ARG A 53 -4.52 -27.89 -6.11
C ARG A 53 -5.75 -27.50 -6.93
N LYS A 54 -6.90 -27.63 -6.28
CA LYS A 54 -8.16 -27.12 -6.79
C LYS A 54 -8.32 -25.65 -6.46
N VAL A 55 -8.97 -24.92 -7.37
CA VAL A 55 -9.37 -23.52 -7.18
C VAL A 55 -10.85 -23.35 -7.50
N ASP A 56 -11.44 -22.26 -7.03
CA ASP A 56 -12.78 -21.86 -7.43
C ASP A 56 -12.65 -20.75 -8.49
N LEU A 57 -13.52 -20.77 -9.50
CA LEU A 57 -13.80 -19.56 -10.29
C LEU A 57 -15.04 -18.93 -9.68
N TRP A 58 -14.82 -18.03 -8.72
CA TRP A 58 -15.87 -17.41 -7.92
C TRP A 58 -15.69 -15.89 -7.89
N ALA A 59 -16.72 -15.13 -8.27
CA ALA A 59 -16.73 -13.69 -8.14
C ALA A 59 -18.15 -13.13 -7.95
N GLU A 60 -18.21 -11.95 -7.35
CA GLU A 60 -19.37 -11.07 -7.37
C GLU A 60 -19.20 -10.03 -8.50
N VAL A 61 -20.28 -9.69 -9.17
CA VAL A 61 -20.32 -8.79 -10.32
C VAL A 61 -21.28 -7.65 -10.03
N TYR A 62 -20.77 -6.42 -10.10
CA TYR A 62 -21.53 -5.18 -9.91
C TYR A 62 -21.55 -4.44 -11.24
N ARG A 63 -22.71 -3.94 -11.64
CA ARG A 63 -22.89 -3.28 -12.94
C ARG A 63 -24.00 -2.25 -12.91
N PRO A 64 -24.07 -1.32 -13.88
CA PRO A 64 -25.30 -0.63 -14.19
C PRO A 64 -26.46 -1.62 -14.36
N ALA A 65 -27.62 -1.29 -13.79
CA ALA A 65 -28.85 -2.07 -13.92
C ALA A 65 -29.26 -2.18 -15.39
N ASP A 66 -29.07 -1.10 -16.15
CA ASP A 66 -29.14 -1.04 -17.61
C ASP A 66 -27.73 -0.76 -18.19
N LEU A 67 -27.18 -1.72 -18.93
CA LEU A 67 -25.86 -1.62 -19.55
C LEU A 67 -25.89 -0.81 -20.86
N GLY A 68 -27.07 -0.52 -21.39
CA GLY A 68 -27.22 0.14 -22.69
C GLY A 68 -26.62 -0.67 -23.85
N ALA A 69 -26.36 0.00 -24.97
CA ALA A 69 -25.87 -0.64 -26.19
C ALA A 69 -24.34 -0.66 -26.33
N LYS A 70 -23.61 0.10 -25.50
CA LYS A 70 -22.15 0.18 -25.54
C LYS A 70 -21.53 -0.78 -24.54
N ALA A 71 -20.46 -1.46 -24.94
CA ALA A 71 -19.69 -2.30 -24.04
C ALA A 71 -19.09 -1.43 -22.90
N ALA A 72 -19.24 -1.90 -21.67
CA ALA A 72 -18.82 -1.18 -20.47
C ALA A 72 -17.34 -1.44 -20.15
N PRO A 73 -16.59 -0.44 -19.65
CA PRO A 73 -15.25 -0.66 -19.11
C PRO A 73 -15.29 -1.66 -17.95
N LEU A 74 -14.27 -2.53 -17.89
CA LEU A 74 -14.21 -3.64 -16.95
C LEU A 74 -13.17 -3.37 -15.87
N LEU A 75 -13.57 -3.50 -14.60
CA LEU A 75 -12.67 -3.45 -13.45
C LEU A 75 -12.63 -4.82 -12.77
N VAL A 76 -11.44 -5.31 -12.46
CA VAL A 76 -11.26 -6.60 -11.77
C VAL A 76 -10.59 -6.36 -10.43
N PHE A 77 -11.27 -6.73 -9.35
CA PHE A 77 -10.79 -6.58 -7.98
C PHE A 77 -10.32 -7.93 -7.44
N LEU A 78 -9.20 -7.93 -6.72
CA LEU A 78 -8.66 -9.10 -6.07
C LEU A 78 -8.29 -8.80 -4.61
N HIS A 79 -8.89 -9.54 -3.68
CA HIS A 79 -8.56 -9.43 -2.27
C HIS A 79 -7.18 -10.03 -1.93
N GLY A 80 -6.69 -9.66 -0.75
CA GLY A 80 -5.41 -10.10 -0.20
C GLY A 80 -5.41 -11.48 0.45
N ASN A 81 -4.39 -11.71 1.27
CA ASN A 81 -4.31 -12.86 2.15
C ASN A 81 -5.13 -12.62 3.42
N HIS A 82 -5.95 -13.58 3.84
CA HIS A 82 -6.74 -13.49 5.07
C HIS A 82 -7.26 -14.88 5.47
N GLY A 83 -7.92 -15.00 6.63
CA GLY A 83 -8.68 -16.22 6.97
C GLY A 83 -9.70 -16.57 5.88
N THR A 84 -9.96 -17.87 5.69
CA THR A 84 -10.95 -18.35 4.72
C THR A 84 -12.18 -18.99 5.36
N CYS A 85 -12.13 -19.16 6.68
CA CYS A 85 -13.26 -19.54 7.51
C CYS A 85 -13.31 -18.64 8.74
N GLY A 86 -14.50 -18.13 9.06
CA GLY A 86 -14.74 -17.34 10.26
C GLY A 86 -15.93 -17.80 11.05
N ARG A 87 -15.95 -17.45 12.33
CA ARG A 87 -17.06 -17.70 13.26
C ARG A 87 -17.46 -16.41 13.95
N PHE A 88 -18.72 -16.32 14.36
CA PHE A 88 -19.14 -15.21 15.22
C PHE A 88 -18.47 -15.33 16.60
N ASP A 89 -17.93 -14.23 17.11
CA ASP A 89 -17.39 -14.13 18.46
C ASP A 89 -18.28 -13.19 19.28
N GLU A 90 -18.97 -13.75 20.28
CA GLU A 90 -19.94 -13.01 21.10
C GLU A 90 -19.28 -11.85 21.88
N GLY A 91 -18.02 -12.03 22.30
CA GLY A 91 -17.29 -11.02 23.07
C GLY A 91 -16.91 -9.80 22.23
N LEU A 92 -16.67 -10.00 20.93
CA LEU A 92 -16.37 -8.92 19.99
C LEU A 92 -17.60 -8.43 19.22
N GLY A 93 -18.70 -9.18 19.22
CA GLY A 93 -19.92 -8.86 18.47
C GLY A 93 -19.74 -8.92 16.95
N VAL A 94 -18.70 -9.59 16.45
CA VAL A 94 -18.35 -9.66 15.02
C VAL A 94 -17.84 -11.06 14.65
N ARG A 95 -17.72 -11.33 13.35
CA ARG A 95 -17.00 -12.50 12.84
C ARG A 95 -15.49 -12.36 13.05
N VAL A 96 -14.85 -13.43 13.50
CA VAL A 96 -13.40 -13.60 13.58
C VAL A 96 -12.99 -14.68 12.59
N ASP A 97 -12.09 -14.33 11.67
CA ASP A 97 -11.60 -15.18 10.60
C ASP A 97 -10.28 -15.86 11.01
N ASP A 98 -10.35 -16.85 11.91
CA ASP A 98 -9.19 -17.51 12.54
C ASP A 98 -8.88 -18.92 12.00
N ARG A 99 -9.48 -19.30 10.85
CA ARG A 99 -9.32 -20.62 10.23
C ARG A 99 -9.10 -20.56 8.71
N VAL A 100 -8.46 -21.58 8.16
CA VAL A 100 -8.06 -21.64 6.73
C VAL A 100 -8.54 -22.91 5.99
N ASP A 101 -9.43 -23.69 6.61
CA ASP A 101 -9.85 -25.00 6.09
C ASP A 101 -10.45 -24.94 4.68
N TYR A 102 -11.17 -23.86 4.34
CA TYR A 102 -11.78 -23.71 3.02
C TYR A 102 -10.73 -23.68 1.91
N THR A 103 -9.54 -23.13 2.19
CA THR A 103 -8.43 -23.07 1.25
C THR A 103 -8.10 -24.45 0.69
N ASN A 104 -8.02 -25.46 1.55
CA ASN A 104 -7.55 -26.80 1.18
C ASN A 104 -8.69 -27.80 0.91
N THR A 105 -9.84 -27.61 1.55
CA THR A 105 -10.95 -28.58 1.48
C THR A 105 -12.15 -28.08 0.68
N GLY A 106 -12.31 -26.75 0.55
CA GLY A 106 -13.53 -26.12 0.04
C GLY A 106 -14.70 -26.15 1.03
N LYS A 107 -14.43 -26.45 2.31
CA LYS A 107 -15.42 -26.47 3.39
C LYS A 107 -14.85 -25.82 4.66
N CYS A 108 -15.72 -25.16 5.42
CA CYS A 108 -15.41 -24.70 6.76
C CYS A 108 -15.87 -25.71 7.81
N PRO A 109 -15.20 -25.77 8.99
CA PRO A 109 -15.63 -26.64 10.08
C PRO A 109 -17.00 -26.21 10.64
N ASN A 110 -17.62 -27.08 11.44
CA ASN A 110 -18.89 -26.77 12.08
C ASN A 110 -18.79 -25.50 12.94
N GLY A 111 -19.79 -24.62 12.84
CA GLY A 111 -19.81 -23.33 13.52
C GLY A 111 -19.03 -22.22 12.80
N TYR A 112 -18.45 -22.52 11.63
CA TYR A 112 -17.76 -21.56 10.79
C TYR A 112 -18.44 -21.40 9.43
N GLU A 113 -18.36 -20.20 8.90
CA GLU A 113 -18.77 -19.85 7.54
C GLU A 113 -17.56 -19.47 6.70
N VAL A 114 -17.72 -19.51 5.37
CA VAL A 114 -16.66 -19.08 4.45
C VAL A 114 -16.51 -17.58 4.57
N THR A 115 -15.31 -17.11 4.88
CA THR A 115 -15.03 -15.67 4.94
C THR A 115 -15.24 -15.04 3.56
N PRO A 116 -16.16 -14.08 3.39
CA PRO A 116 -16.50 -13.50 2.10
C PRO A 116 -15.50 -12.42 1.67
N ASN A 117 -14.21 -12.76 1.62
CA ASN A 117 -13.09 -11.83 1.38
C ASN A 117 -13.31 -10.89 0.17
N HIS A 118 -13.90 -11.37 -0.92
CA HIS A 118 -14.25 -10.59 -2.12
C HIS A 118 -15.41 -9.58 -1.96
N LEU A 119 -16.33 -9.77 -1.02
CA LEU A 119 -17.47 -8.87 -0.82
C LEU A 119 -17.09 -7.61 -0.03
N GLY A 120 -15.91 -7.61 0.60
CA GLY A 120 -15.37 -6.48 1.34
C GLY A 120 -15.18 -5.17 0.59
N TYR A 121 -15.30 -5.20 -0.74
CA TYR A 121 -15.16 -4.03 -1.62
C TYR A 121 -16.46 -3.66 -2.32
N ALA A 122 -17.61 -4.22 -1.89
CA ALA A 122 -18.92 -3.92 -2.47
C ALA A 122 -19.17 -2.42 -2.56
N TYR A 123 -18.86 -1.66 -1.51
CA TYR A 123 -19.02 -0.20 -1.47
C TYR A 123 -18.24 0.54 -2.59
N LEU A 124 -17.05 0.07 -2.97
CA LEU A 124 -16.27 0.62 -4.07
C LEU A 124 -16.82 0.16 -5.43
N ALA A 125 -17.19 -1.12 -5.51
CA ALA A 125 -17.67 -1.74 -6.73
C ALA A 125 -19.04 -1.20 -7.15
N GLU A 126 -19.95 -1.01 -6.20
CA GLU A 126 -21.27 -0.37 -6.39
C GLU A 126 -21.10 1.09 -6.80
N GLU A 127 -20.21 1.84 -6.14
CA GLU A 127 -19.93 3.23 -6.52
C GLU A 127 -19.42 3.30 -7.97
N LEU A 128 -18.43 2.49 -8.35
CA LEU A 128 -17.96 2.44 -9.74
C LEU A 128 -19.04 1.95 -10.71
N ALA A 129 -19.84 0.95 -10.34
CA ALA A 129 -20.94 0.48 -11.18
C ALA A 129 -21.97 1.58 -11.45
N SER A 130 -22.27 2.43 -10.46
CA SER A 130 -23.16 3.57 -10.63
C SER A 130 -22.62 4.63 -11.62
N TRP A 131 -21.32 4.60 -11.92
CA TRP A 131 -20.64 5.42 -12.93
C TRP A 131 -20.45 4.75 -14.29
N GLY A 132 -21.00 3.54 -14.50
CA GLY A 132 -20.97 2.87 -15.81
C GLY A 132 -19.95 1.75 -15.96
N TYR A 133 -19.28 1.34 -14.88
CA TYR A 133 -18.31 0.25 -14.92
C TYR A 133 -18.96 -1.11 -14.65
N VAL A 134 -18.47 -2.18 -15.28
CA VAL A 134 -18.68 -3.53 -14.75
C VAL A 134 -17.51 -3.87 -13.85
N VAL A 135 -17.79 -4.20 -12.59
CA VAL A 135 -16.79 -4.54 -11.59
C VAL A 135 -16.93 -6.01 -11.20
N VAL A 136 -15.86 -6.77 -11.31
CA VAL A 136 -15.79 -8.19 -10.95
C VAL A 136 -14.86 -8.35 -9.76
N SER A 137 -15.40 -8.69 -8.59
CA SER A 137 -14.64 -8.91 -7.37
C SER A 137 -14.41 -10.40 -7.13
N ILE A 138 -13.17 -10.85 -7.33
CA ILE A 138 -12.79 -12.27 -7.33
C ILE A 138 -12.58 -12.78 -5.91
N ASN A 139 -13.17 -13.94 -5.60
CA ASN A 139 -12.87 -14.72 -4.42
C ASN A 139 -11.72 -15.71 -4.71
N ALA A 140 -10.58 -15.48 -4.09
CA ALA A 140 -9.38 -16.30 -4.20
C ALA A 140 -9.20 -17.27 -3.01
N ASN A 141 -10.28 -17.62 -2.29
CA ASN A 141 -10.15 -18.44 -1.07
C ASN A 141 -9.61 -19.83 -1.37
N ARG A 142 -10.23 -20.55 -2.32
CA ARG A 142 -9.89 -21.94 -2.60
C ARG A 142 -8.50 -22.05 -3.25
N GLY A 143 -7.60 -22.79 -2.62
CA GLY A 143 -6.25 -23.11 -3.10
C GLY A 143 -5.23 -21.98 -2.94
N ILE A 144 -5.64 -20.71 -2.88
CA ILE A 144 -4.74 -19.57 -2.97
C ILE A 144 -4.62 -18.81 -1.63
N THR A 145 -5.72 -18.30 -1.10
CA THR A 145 -5.67 -17.48 0.12
C THR A 145 -5.35 -18.34 1.34
N ALA A 146 -4.34 -17.94 2.11
CA ALA A 146 -3.73 -18.72 3.18
C ALA A 146 -3.19 -20.09 2.73
N GLY A 147 -2.98 -20.27 1.43
CA GLY A 147 -2.48 -21.51 0.85
C GLY A 147 -0.98 -21.66 1.03
N SER A 148 -0.50 -22.89 1.03
CA SER A 148 0.93 -23.18 0.98
C SER A 148 1.54 -22.64 -0.31
N GLY A 149 2.60 -21.85 -0.19
CA GLY A 149 3.38 -21.37 -1.32
C GLY A 149 3.94 -22.51 -2.17
N VAL A 150 4.35 -22.19 -3.39
CA VAL A 150 5.07 -23.11 -4.28
C VAL A 150 6.44 -22.52 -4.63
N SER A 151 7.33 -23.34 -5.19
CA SER A 151 8.64 -22.86 -5.65
C SER A 151 8.48 -21.69 -6.62
N GLY A 152 9.23 -20.62 -6.41
CA GLY A 152 9.14 -19.36 -7.16
C GLY A 152 7.93 -18.48 -6.84
N ASP A 153 6.93 -18.98 -6.12
CA ASP A 153 5.69 -18.26 -5.83
C ASP A 153 5.22 -18.54 -4.39
N PHE A 154 6.07 -18.21 -3.43
CA PHE A 154 5.85 -18.50 -2.02
C PHE A 154 4.67 -17.71 -1.43
N GLY A 155 4.38 -16.52 -1.97
CA GLY A 155 3.19 -15.73 -1.67
C GLY A 155 1.91 -16.20 -2.36
N LEU A 156 2.03 -17.05 -3.40
CA LEU A 156 0.99 -17.40 -4.37
C LEU A 156 0.49 -16.19 -5.20
N ASN A 157 1.35 -15.20 -5.40
CA ASN A 157 1.00 -13.96 -6.13
C ASN A 157 1.08 -14.15 -7.65
N LEU A 158 1.96 -15.02 -8.16
CA LEU A 158 1.90 -15.45 -9.56
C LEU A 158 0.63 -16.28 -9.83
N MET A 159 0.19 -17.09 -8.87
CA MET A 159 -1.08 -17.82 -8.95
C MET A 159 -2.29 -16.88 -8.91
N ARG A 160 -2.25 -15.82 -8.09
CA ARG A 160 -3.25 -14.74 -8.10
C ARG A 160 -3.33 -14.02 -9.44
N GLY A 161 -2.18 -13.73 -10.06
CA GLY A 161 -2.14 -13.14 -11.41
C GLY A 161 -2.79 -14.04 -12.45
N ARG A 162 -2.47 -15.34 -12.45
CA ARG A 162 -3.12 -16.33 -13.32
C ARG A 162 -4.62 -16.47 -13.05
N LEU A 163 -5.06 -16.37 -11.79
CA LEU A 163 -6.49 -16.37 -11.45
C LEU A 163 -7.21 -15.17 -12.09
N ILE A 164 -6.67 -13.95 -11.96
CA ILE A 164 -7.22 -12.76 -12.64
C ILE A 164 -7.33 -13.00 -14.15
N LEU A 165 -6.26 -13.47 -14.79
CA LEU A 165 -6.25 -13.71 -16.24
C LEU A 165 -7.22 -14.82 -16.65
N ARG A 166 -7.39 -15.85 -15.81
CA ARG A 166 -8.36 -16.93 -16.05
C ARG A 166 -9.80 -16.43 -15.97
N HIS A 167 -10.10 -15.53 -15.02
CA HIS A 167 -11.40 -14.85 -14.93
C HIS A 167 -11.62 -13.93 -16.14
N LEU A 168 -10.62 -13.17 -16.59
CA LEU A 168 -10.71 -12.38 -17.82
C LEU A 168 -10.97 -13.25 -19.05
N ALA A 169 -10.34 -14.42 -19.16
CA ALA A 169 -10.61 -15.36 -20.24
C ALA A 169 -12.06 -15.88 -20.20
N LEU A 170 -12.55 -16.26 -19.02
CA LEU A 170 -13.94 -16.70 -18.83
C LEU A 170 -14.94 -15.61 -19.23
N LEU A 171 -14.73 -14.38 -18.75
CA LEU A 171 -15.57 -13.23 -19.10
C LEU A 171 -15.51 -12.90 -20.59
N SER A 172 -14.34 -13.11 -21.23
CA SER A 172 -14.16 -12.85 -22.66
C SER A 172 -14.89 -13.87 -23.52
N ASP A 173 -14.87 -15.15 -23.11
CA ASP A 173 -15.69 -16.19 -23.73
C ASP A 173 -17.18 -15.88 -23.63
N TRP A 174 -17.65 -15.50 -22.44
CA TRP A 174 -19.02 -15.06 -22.21
C TRP A 174 -19.40 -13.85 -23.06
N ASN A 175 -18.51 -12.85 -23.12
CA ASN A 175 -18.70 -11.66 -23.93
C ASN A 175 -18.80 -11.97 -25.44
N ARG A 176 -18.14 -13.03 -25.92
CA ARG A 176 -18.24 -13.52 -27.29
C ARG A 176 -19.42 -14.49 -27.51
N GLY A 177 -20.07 -14.95 -26.45
CA GLY A 177 -21.10 -15.98 -26.52
C GLY A 177 -20.54 -17.36 -26.88
N GLN A 178 -19.33 -17.68 -26.40
CA GLN A 178 -18.63 -18.95 -26.61
C GLN A 178 -18.12 -19.52 -25.27
N GLY A 179 -17.35 -20.62 -25.34
CA GLY A 179 -16.69 -21.25 -24.19
C GLY A 179 -17.51 -22.36 -23.54
N ASP A 180 -16.82 -23.25 -22.83
CA ASP A 180 -17.43 -24.46 -22.25
C ASP A 180 -18.23 -24.19 -20.98
N LEU A 181 -17.87 -23.14 -20.23
CA LEU A 181 -18.61 -22.71 -19.05
C LEU A 181 -19.62 -21.65 -19.48
N THR A 182 -20.91 -21.95 -19.35
CA THR A 182 -21.97 -20.97 -19.62
C THR A 182 -22.19 -20.03 -18.43
N PRO A 183 -22.58 -18.76 -18.66
CA PRO A 183 -22.97 -17.86 -17.58
C PRO A 183 -24.09 -18.47 -16.72
N PRO A 184 -23.96 -18.54 -15.38
CA PRO A 184 -25.01 -19.08 -14.54
C PRO A 184 -26.16 -18.07 -14.39
N ALA A 185 -27.37 -18.56 -14.06
CA ALA A 185 -28.53 -17.69 -13.83
C ALA A 185 -28.28 -16.66 -12.70
N SER A 186 -27.45 -16.99 -11.72
CA SER A 186 -27.03 -16.09 -10.63
C SER A 186 -26.27 -14.86 -11.12
N LEU A 187 -25.72 -14.86 -12.35
CA LEU A 187 -25.08 -13.70 -12.94
C LEU A 187 -26.09 -12.57 -13.19
N GLY A 188 -27.35 -12.90 -13.47
CA GLY A 188 -28.44 -11.93 -13.56
C GLY A 188 -28.40 -11.00 -14.78
N PHE A 189 -27.64 -11.33 -15.83
CA PHE A 189 -27.69 -10.67 -17.15
C PHE A 189 -27.03 -11.54 -18.24
N ASP A 190 -27.26 -11.21 -19.51
CA ASP A 190 -26.50 -11.76 -20.65
C ASP A 190 -25.22 -10.94 -20.87
N PRO A 191 -24.02 -11.52 -20.67
CA PRO A 191 -22.76 -10.81 -20.83
C PRO A 191 -22.33 -10.62 -22.29
N LYS A 192 -23.03 -11.19 -23.28
CA LYS A 192 -22.62 -11.13 -24.68
C LYS A 192 -22.57 -9.68 -25.20
N GLY A 193 -21.37 -9.25 -25.63
CA GLY A 193 -21.10 -7.91 -26.12
C GLY A 193 -21.11 -6.81 -25.05
N ALA A 194 -21.27 -7.15 -23.78
CA ALA A 194 -21.44 -6.20 -22.68
C ALA A 194 -20.12 -5.60 -22.17
N LEU A 195 -18.96 -6.21 -22.44
CA LEU A 195 -17.69 -5.88 -21.78
C LEU A 195 -16.63 -5.37 -22.77
N ASP A 196 -16.01 -4.23 -22.46
CA ASP A 196 -14.91 -3.63 -23.23
C ASP A 196 -13.54 -4.03 -22.65
N PHE A 197 -12.94 -5.07 -23.23
CA PHE A 197 -11.60 -5.55 -22.87
C PHE A 197 -10.46 -4.60 -23.28
N SER A 198 -10.74 -3.53 -24.03
CA SER A 198 -9.77 -2.48 -24.34
C SER A 198 -9.66 -1.40 -23.25
N GLN A 199 -10.53 -1.47 -22.23
CA GLN A 199 -10.63 -0.55 -21.11
C GLN A 199 -10.70 -1.33 -19.80
N VAL A 200 -9.59 -1.99 -19.44
CA VAL A 200 -9.51 -2.79 -18.21
C VAL A 200 -8.71 -2.08 -17.13
N GLY A 201 -9.26 -1.99 -15.92
CA GLY A 201 -8.54 -1.59 -14.71
C GLY A 201 -8.43 -2.76 -13.72
N LEU A 202 -7.32 -2.83 -12.99
CA LEU A 202 -7.14 -3.84 -11.94
C LEU A 202 -7.05 -3.15 -10.58
N MET A 203 -7.69 -3.74 -9.56
CA MET A 203 -7.45 -3.41 -8.16
C MET A 203 -6.96 -4.63 -7.42
N GLY A 204 -5.97 -4.44 -6.54
CA GLY A 204 -5.52 -5.49 -5.65
C GLY A 204 -5.20 -4.96 -4.25
N HIS A 205 -5.59 -5.71 -3.22
CA HIS A 205 -5.23 -5.42 -1.82
C HIS A 205 -4.18 -6.42 -1.34
N SER A 206 -3.09 -5.97 -0.68
CA SER A 206 -2.09 -6.85 -0.06
C SER A 206 -1.42 -7.75 -1.11
N ARG A 207 -1.40 -9.07 -0.89
CA ARG A 207 -1.05 -10.09 -1.90
C ARG A 207 -1.83 -9.97 -3.22
N GLY A 208 -3.05 -9.44 -3.17
CA GLY A 208 -3.85 -9.15 -4.36
C GLY A 208 -3.25 -8.05 -5.24
N GLY A 209 -2.53 -7.08 -4.65
CA GLY A 209 -1.86 -6.00 -5.40
C GLY A 209 -0.67 -6.52 -6.21
N GLU A 210 0.22 -7.29 -5.58
CA GLU A 210 1.28 -7.99 -6.30
C GLU A 210 0.70 -8.98 -7.33
N GLY A 211 -0.44 -9.62 -7.02
CA GLY A 211 -1.20 -10.43 -7.97
C GLY A 211 -1.73 -9.66 -9.19
N ALA A 212 -2.16 -8.40 -9.02
CA ALA A 212 -2.58 -7.55 -10.14
C ALA A 212 -1.39 -7.18 -11.04
N ARG A 213 -0.22 -6.89 -10.47
CA ARG A 213 1.04 -6.71 -11.22
C ARG A 213 1.50 -8.01 -11.90
N ALA A 214 1.31 -9.17 -11.24
CA ALA A 214 1.57 -10.48 -11.83
C ALA A 214 0.70 -10.71 -13.06
N ALA A 215 -0.61 -10.45 -12.98
CA ALA A 215 -1.52 -10.58 -14.13
C ALA A 215 -1.06 -9.74 -15.33
N LEU A 216 -0.67 -8.48 -15.08
CA LEU A 216 -0.18 -7.59 -16.13
C LEU A 216 1.03 -8.16 -16.87
N GLN A 217 2.01 -8.68 -16.13
CA GLN A 217 3.23 -9.23 -16.72
C GLN A 217 3.03 -10.61 -17.31
N GLN A 218 2.33 -11.51 -16.62
CA GLN A 218 2.03 -12.85 -17.12
C GLN A 218 1.20 -12.85 -18.40
N PHE A 219 0.38 -11.82 -18.62
CA PHE A 219 -0.30 -11.64 -19.90
C PHE A 219 0.67 -11.31 -21.04
N ARG A 220 1.80 -10.67 -20.73
CA ARG A 220 2.82 -10.21 -21.68
C ARG A 220 4.02 -11.14 -21.80
N ASP A 221 4.16 -12.10 -20.89
CA ASP A 221 5.23 -13.09 -20.91
C ASP A 221 5.21 -13.89 -22.23
N ASP A 222 6.40 -14.18 -22.75
CA ASP A 222 6.56 -15.06 -23.92
C ASP A 222 5.97 -16.44 -23.61
N GLY A 223 5.17 -16.98 -24.53
CA GLY A 223 4.51 -18.28 -24.36
C GLY A 223 3.30 -18.27 -23.43
N SER A 224 2.88 -17.10 -22.92
CA SER A 224 1.61 -16.99 -22.18
C SER A 224 0.43 -17.45 -23.03
N PRO A 225 -0.47 -18.31 -22.52
CA PRO A 225 -1.66 -18.74 -23.25
C PRO A 225 -2.77 -17.67 -23.24
N PHE A 226 -2.72 -16.73 -22.28
CA PHE A 226 -3.81 -15.81 -22.03
C PHE A 226 -4.09 -14.80 -23.16
N PRO A 227 -3.11 -14.28 -23.92
CA PRO A 227 -3.38 -13.48 -25.11
C PRO A 227 -4.30 -14.18 -26.12
N ALA A 228 -4.13 -15.48 -26.35
CA ALA A 228 -4.98 -16.25 -27.26
C ALA A 228 -6.38 -16.49 -26.68
N LEU A 229 -6.48 -16.73 -25.36
CA LEU A 229 -7.75 -17.01 -24.68
C LEU A 229 -8.62 -15.75 -24.50
N VAL A 230 -8.00 -14.64 -24.11
CA VAL A 230 -8.70 -13.38 -23.85
C VAL A 230 -8.93 -12.59 -25.14
N GLY A 231 -7.99 -12.65 -26.09
CA GLY A 231 -7.97 -11.82 -27.29
C GLY A 231 -7.41 -10.43 -27.01
N LYS A 232 -8.06 -9.39 -27.55
CA LYS A 232 -7.63 -8.00 -27.37
C LYS A 232 -7.91 -7.52 -25.94
N LEU A 233 -6.94 -7.66 -25.06
CA LEU A 233 -6.93 -7.10 -23.71
C LEU A 233 -6.00 -5.89 -23.63
N ASN A 234 -6.49 -4.80 -23.03
CA ASN A 234 -5.66 -3.65 -22.69
C ASN A 234 -5.93 -3.20 -21.25
N ILE A 235 -5.02 -3.61 -20.37
CA ILE A 235 -4.98 -3.13 -18.99
C ILE A 235 -4.44 -1.69 -19.02
N ARG A 236 -5.26 -0.74 -18.58
CA ARG A 236 -4.97 0.69 -18.59
C ARG A 236 -4.29 1.14 -17.30
N SER A 237 -4.70 0.57 -16.17
CA SER A 237 -4.34 1.10 -14.86
C SER A 237 -4.46 0.07 -13.75
N ILE A 238 -3.65 0.24 -12.70
CA ILE A 238 -3.65 -0.60 -11.49
C ILE A 238 -3.76 0.29 -10.26
N PHE A 239 -4.74 0.01 -9.38
CA PHE A 239 -4.83 0.63 -8.06
C PHE A 239 -4.54 -0.42 -6.99
N GLU A 240 -3.59 -0.16 -6.10
CA GLU A 240 -3.21 -1.11 -5.06
C GLU A 240 -3.53 -0.54 -3.67
N ILE A 241 -4.08 -1.36 -2.79
CA ILE A 241 -4.29 -1.03 -1.37
C ILE A 241 -3.29 -1.83 -0.55
N GLY A 242 -2.41 -1.17 0.19
CA GLY A 242 -1.40 -1.79 1.04
C GLY A 242 -0.73 -3.04 0.44
N PRO A 243 -0.23 -3.00 -0.82
CA PRO A 243 0.26 -4.20 -1.48
C PRO A 243 1.54 -4.72 -0.84
N VAL A 244 1.73 -6.04 -0.91
CA VAL A 244 3.04 -6.67 -0.65
C VAL A 244 3.97 -6.47 -1.84
N ASP A 245 5.25 -6.72 -1.67
CA ASP A 245 6.23 -6.77 -2.76
C ASP A 245 7.36 -7.74 -2.40
N GLY A 246 7.77 -8.57 -3.36
CA GLY A 246 8.86 -9.51 -3.17
C GLY A 246 8.43 -10.81 -2.50
N GLN A 247 7.19 -11.27 -2.76
CA GLN A 247 6.73 -12.60 -2.34
C GLN A 247 6.76 -13.66 -3.45
N THR A 248 7.48 -13.36 -4.53
CA THR A 248 7.72 -14.24 -5.67
C THR A 248 9.21 -14.19 -6.05
N ASP A 249 9.67 -15.10 -6.89
CA ASP A 249 11.02 -15.04 -7.48
C ASP A 249 11.16 -13.94 -8.55
N ARG A 250 10.06 -13.26 -8.89
CA ARG A 250 10.01 -12.16 -9.83
C ARG A 250 9.86 -10.84 -9.10
N VAL A 251 10.57 -9.83 -9.58
CA VAL A 251 10.22 -8.43 -9.31
C VAL A 251 9.03 -8.10 -10.20
N LEU A 252 7.91 -7.72 -9.58
CA LEU A 252 6.70 -7.42 -10.32
C LEU A 252 6.42 -5.92 -10.28
N ASP A 253 6.19 -5.29 -11.43
CA ASP A 253 5.99 -3.85 -11.55
C ASP A 253 4.76 -3.51 -12.40
N ALA A 254 4.18 -2.33 -12.17
CA ALA A 254 3.04 -1.80 -12.92
C ALA A 254 3.47 -1.13 -14.24
N ASN A 255 4.28 -1.82 -15.04
CA ASN A 255 4.90 -1.26 -16.24
C ASN A 255 3.86 -0.88 -17.32
N ARG A 256 4.02 0.29 -17.93
CA ARG A 256 3.24 0.79 -19.09
C ARG A 256 1.77 1.13 -18.79
N VAL A 257 1.39 1.18 -17.52
CA VAL A 257 0.02 1.46 -17.06
C VAL A 257 0.07 2.51 -15.96
N ASN A 258 -0.96 3.33 -15.83
CA ASN A 258 -1.01 4.26 -14.70
C ASN A 258 -1.13 3.45 -13.40
N SER A 259 -0.43 3.85 -12.34
CA SER A 259 -0.57 3.15 -11.06
C SER A 259 -0.58 4.06 -9.85
N ILE A 260 -1.44 3.72 -8.89
CA ILE A 260 -1.49 4.35 -7.57
C ILE A 260 -1.46 3.28 -6.51
N ILE A 261 -0.64 3.51 -5.50
CA ILE A 261 -0.55 2.68 -4.30
C ILE A 261 -1.07 3.49 -3.12
N LEU A 262 -2.19 3.06 -2.55
CA LEU A 262 -2.68 3.54 -1.27
C LEU A 262 -1.87 2.86 -0.17
N LEU A 263 -1.16 3.64 0.64
CA LEU A 263 -0.36 3.18 1.77
C LEU A 263 -1.10 3.45 3.09
N PRO A 264 -1.60 2.44 3.81
CA PRO A 264 -2.17 2.63 5.14
C PRO A 264 -1.03 2.94 6.12
N SER A 265 -0.97 4.15 6.68
CA SER A 265 0.21 4.57 7.45
C SER A 265 0.42 3.80 8.75
N CYS A 266 -0.59 3.08 9.21
CA CYS A 266 -0.62 2.31 10.45
C CYS A 266 -1.03 0.86 10.19
N ASP A 267 -0.68 0.39 8.99
CA ASP A 267 -0.73 -0.99 8.54
C ASP A 267 0.00 -1.90 9.55
N GLY A 268 -0.75 -2.80 10.17
CA GLY A 268 -0.20 -3.77 11.10
C GLY A 268 0.18 -5.10 10.46
N ASP A 269 -0.28 -5.36 9.24
CA ASP A 269 -0.04 -6.58 8.48
C ASP A 269 1.21 -6.43 7.60
N VAL A 270 1.16 -5.56 6.59
CA VAL A 270 2.30 -5.14 5.75
C VAL A 270 2.92 -3.89 6.37
N SER A 271 3.36 -4.04 7.62
CA SER A 271 3.81 -2.94 8.47
C SER A 271 5.12 -2.28 8.04
N ASP A 272 5.73 -2.73 6.96
CA ASP A 272 6.88 -2.12 6.29
C ASP A 272 6.52 -1.44 4.97
N LEU A 273 5.22 -1.29 4.66
CA LEU A 273 4.72 -0.55 3.50
C LEU A 273 5.36 -0.99 2.17
N GLN A 274 5.53 -2.30 1.96
CA GLN A 274 6.23 -2.90 0.81
C GLN A 274 5.82 -2.34 -0.57
N GLY A 275 4.58 -1.87 -0.73
CA GLY A 275 4.15 -1.16 -1.94
C GLY A 275 5.05 0.02 -2.31
N MET A 276 5.71 0.68 -1.36
CA MET A 276 6.66 1.75 -1.63
C MET A 276 7.84 1.28 -2.49
N HIS A 277 8.27 0.01 -2.39
CA HIS A 277 9.32 -0.53 -3.26
C HIS A 277 8.95 -0.45 -4.74
N VAL A 278 7.68 -0.72 -5.06
CA VAL A 278 7.15 -0.65 -6.43
C VAL A 278 7.25 0.77 -6.97
N PHE A 279 6.91 1.76 -6.14
CA PHE A 279 7.03 3.17 -6.50
C PHE A 279 8.49 3.61 -6.57
N ASP A 280 9.36 3.16 -5.68
CA ASP A 280 10.79 3.48 -5.72
C ASP A 280 11.46 3.04 -7.02
N ARG A 281 11.13 1.82 -7.50
CA ARG A 281 11.71 1.28 -8.73
C ARG A 281 11.38 2.12 -9.96
N VAL A 282 10.29 2.89 -9.98
CA VAL A 282 9.92 3.73 -11.14
C VAL A 282 10.99 4.79 -11.48
N PHE A 283 11.82 5.18 -10.51
CA PHE A 283 12.94 6.12 -10.69
C PHE A 283 14.22 5.45 -11.24
N SER A 284 14.26 4.10 -11.26
CA SER A 284 15.39 3.28 -11.75
C SER A 284 15.13 2.58 -13.06
N ARG A 285 13.89 2.51 -13.52
CA ARG A 285 13.50 1.74 -14.70
C ARG A 285 14.22 2.24 -15.95
N ALA A 286 14.49 1.32 -16.87
CA ALA A 286 15.01 1.71 -18.16
C ALA A 286 13.96 2.50 -18.96
N PRO A 287 14.34 3.48 -19.81
CA PRO A 287 13.39 4.38 -20.49
C PRO A 287 12.29 3.70 -21.34
N ASN A 288 12.47 2.44 -21.75
CA ASN A 288 11.52 1.69 -22.59
C ASN A 288 10.69 0.65 -21.81
N GLU A 289 10.91 0.52 -20.51
CA GLU A 289 10.13 -0.39 -19.66
C GLU A 289 8.74 0.17 -19.40
N ASP A 290 8.58 1.50 -19.44
CA ASP A 290 7.31 2.18 -19.25
C ASP A 290 6.74 2.84 -20.51
N LYS A 291 5.50 3.29 -20.42
CA LYS A 291 4.82 4.05 -21.49
C LYS A 291 4.99 5.54 -21.20
N LYS A 292 5.34 6.31 -22.24
CA LYS A 292 5.64 7.76 -22.20
C LYS A 292 4.71 8.66 -21.33
N ASN A 293 3.45 8.28 -21.13
CA ASN A 293 2.46 9.05 -20.37
C ASN A 293 1.83 8.27 -19.20
N ALA A 294 2.42 7.14 -18.78
CA ALA A 294 1.99 6.44 -17.57
C ALA A 294 2.53 7.18 -16.35
N PHE A 295 1.64 7.58 -15.45
CA PHE A 295 2.04 8.15 -14.16
C PHE A 295 2.03 7.08 -13.07
N HIS A 296 2.90 7.26 -12.08
CA HIS A 296 2.99 6.41 -10.91
C HIS A 296 2.95 7.26 -9.65
N GLY A 297 2.34 6.75 -8.58
CA GLY A 297 2.30 7.48 -7.32
C GLY A 297 1.90 6.63 -6.13
N THR A 298 2.04 7.24 -4.97
CA THR A 298 1.58 6.73 -3.68
C THR A 298 0.68 7.77 -3.02
N ILE A 299 -0.30 7.30 -2.25
CA ILE A 299 -1.09 8.13 -1.35
C ILE A 299 -1.10 7.48 0.03
N ALA A 300 -0.37 8.08 0.97
CA ALA A 300 -0.30 7.60 2.34
C ALA A 300 -1.48 8.16 3.14
N VAL A 301 -2.32 7.29 3.67
CA VAL A 301 -3.51 7.65 4.45
C VAL A 301 -3.18 7.56 5.93
N TRP A 302 -3.14 8.71 6.59
CA TRP A 302 -2.79 8.79 8.01
C TRP A 302 -3.85 8.12 8.88
N GLY A 303 -3.42 7.29 9.83
CA GLY A 303 -4.32 6.63 10.79
C GLY A 303 -4.96 5.34 10.28
N ALA A 304 -4.80 5.00 9.01
CA ALA A 304 -5.39 3.80 8.42
C ALA A 304 -4.57 2.53 8.73
N ASN A 305 -5.24 1.42 9.03
CA ASN A 305 -4.63 0.08 9.11
C ASN A 305 -4.78 -0.70 7.79
N HIS A 306 -4.30 -1.94 7.74
CA HIS A 306 -4.45 -2.80 6.57
C HIS A 306 -5.92 -3.19 6.35
N ASN A 307 -6.56 -3.69 7.40
CA ASN A 307 -7.76 -4.50 7.21
C ASN A 307 -9.01 -3.69 6.91
N ALA A 308 -9.15 -2.49 7.48
CA ALA A 308 -10.44 -1.81 7.53
C ALA A 308 -10.91 -1.24 6.17
N TYR A 309 -10.09 -1.35 5.12
CA TYR A 309 -10.52 -1.14 3.73
C TYR A 309 -11.44 -2.25 3.19
N ASN A 310 -11.37 -3.45 3.76
CA ASN A 310 -12.24 -4.58 3.46
C ASN A 310 -13.36 -4.64 4.50
N THR A 311 -14.61 -4.45 4.09
CA THR A 311 -15.76 -4.41 5.02
C THR A 311 -16.09 -5.75 5.67
N GLU A 312 -15.45 -6.83 5.23
CA GLU A 312 -15.63 -8.19 5.74
C GLU A 312 -14.51 -8.64 6.66
N TRP A 313 -13.43 -7.86 6.80
CA TRP A 313 -12.34 -8.12 7.75
C TRP A 313 -12.59 -7.32 9.03
N LEU A 314 -13.30 -7.95 9.96
CA LEU A 314 -13.89 -7.25 11.11
C LEU A 314 -12.99 -7.21 12.35
N THR A 315 -11.74 -7.65 12.23
CA THR A 315 -10.73 -7.58 13.30
C THR A 315 -9.54 -6.73 12.86
N SER A 316 -9.10 -5.82 13.74
CA SER A 316 -7.98 -4.93 13.43
C SER A 316 -6.66 -5.70 13.41
N ASP A 317 -5.85 -5.41 12.38
CA ASP A 317 -4.46 -5.84 12.24
C ASP A 317 -3.46 -5.03 13.07
N SER A 318 -3.89 -3.88 13.57
CA SER A 318 -3.06 -2.93 14.31
C SER A 318 -3.68 -2.59 15.66
N SER A 319 -2.84 -2.38 16.68
CA SER A 319 -3.30 -1.96 18.02
C SER A 319 -3.55 -0.45 18.11
N GLY A 320 -3.00 0.33 17.19
CA GLY A 320 -3.14 1.77 17.15
C GLY A 320 -2.15 2.42 16.18
N CYS A 321 -2.08 3.74 16.23
CA CYS A 321 -1.27 4.53 15.32
C CYS A 321 -0.36 5.47 16.10
N ALA A 322 0.95 5.24 16.04
CA ALA A 322 1.94 6.11 16.64
C ALA A 322 2.20 7.26 15.67
N GLY A 323 1.71 8.46 15.98
CA GLY A 323 1.79 9.53 14.98
C GLY A 323 0.65 10.50 15.04
N THR A 324 -0.53 9.90 15.04
CA THR A 324 -1.81 10.47 14.64
C THR A 324 -2.92 9.59 15.22
N ALA A 325 -4.16 10.06 15.20
CA ALA A 325 -5.32 9.26 15.59
C ALA A 325 -5.50 8.07 14.62
N LYS A 326 -5.99 6.93 15.14
CA LYS A 326 -6.36 5.78 14.31
C LYS A 326 -7.74 6.00 13.69
N LEU A 327 -7.94 5.53 12.45
CA LEU A 327 -9.23 5.56 11.76
C LEU A 327 -10.05 4.28 11.98
N PHE A 328 -9.46 3.26 12.59
CA PHE A 328 -10.05 1.92 12.70
C PHE A 328 -10.47 1.58 14.14
N PRO A 329 -11.60 0.88 14.32
CA PRO A 329 -11.96 0.30 15.61
C PRO A 329 -11.14 -0.96 15.89
N LYS A 330 -11.22 -1.47 17.13
CA LYS A 330 -10.64 -2.78 17.48
C LYS A 330 -11.33 -3.94 16.73
N ALA A 331 -12.64 -3.82 16.57
CA ALA A 331 -13.49 -4.76 15.87
C ALA A 331 -14.61 -4.01 15.13
N GLY A 332 -15.04 -4.53 13.99
CA GLY A 332 -16.05 -3.91 13.13
C GLY A 332 -15.47 -3.12 11.95
N ARG A 333 -16.36 -2.43 11.23
CA ARG A 333 -16.04 -1.64 10.03
C ARG A 333 -15.56 -0.24 10.41
N SER A 334 -14.77 0.39 9.54
CA SER A 334 -14.38 1.82 9.64
C SER A 334 -14.94 2.59 8.46
N ALA A 335 -15.99 3.39 8.70
CA ALA A 335 -16.59 4.21 7.66
C ALA A 335 -15.63 5.31 7.18
N GLU A 336 -14.87 5.90 8.11
CA GLU A 336 -13.89 6.95 7.83
C GLU A 336 -12.76 6.42 6.94
N GLN A 337 -12.19 5.26 7.25
CA GLN A 337 -11.14 4.66 6.42
C GLN A 337 -11.68 4.24 5.04
N GLN A 338 -12.89 3.66 4.97
CA GLN A 338 -13.54 3.31 3.71
C GLN A 338 -13.80 4.54 2.84
N ALA A 339 -14.17 5.68 3.43
CA ALA A 339 -14.36 6.93 2.72
C ALA A 339 -13.07 7.43 2.06
N THR A 340 -11.89 7.17 2.66
CA THR A 340 -10.60 7.51 2.03
C THR A 340 -10.34 6.69 0.76
N ALA A 341 -10.75 5.42 0.71
CA ALA A 341 -10.66 4.60 -0.50
C ALA A 341 -11.68 5.05 -1.55
N LEU A 342 -12.93 5.38 -1.16
CA LEU A 342 -13.92 5.96 -2.07
C LEU A 342 -13.40 7.24 -2.74
N GLY A 343 -12.83 8.15 -1.95
CA GLY A 343 -12.33 9.44 -2.45
C GLY A 343 -11.03 9.35 -3.25
N THR A 344 -10.39 8.19 -3.35
CA THR A 344 -9.11 8.02 -4.07
C THR A 344 -9.23 7.01 -5.22
N LEU A 345 -9.70 5.80 -4.96
CA LEU A 345 -9.81 4.72 -5.94
C LEU A 345 -10.85 5.02 -7.03
N VAL A 346 -12.02 5.54 -6.66
CA VAL A 346 -13.09 5.87 -7.62
C VAL A 346 -12.64 6.95 -8.60
N PRO A 347 -12.12 8.13 -8.18
CA PRO A 347 -11.62 9.12 -9.12
C PRO A 347 -10.43 8.62 -9.94
N PHE A 348 -9.58 7.73 -9.42
CA PHE A 348 -8.51 7.12 -10.20
C PHE A 348 -9.02 6.35 -11.41
N PHE A 349 -9.92 5.37 -11.21
CA PHE A 349 -10.44 4.59 -12.33
C PHE A 349 -11.28 5.45 -13.28
N ARG A 350 -12.06 6.38 -12.75
CA ARG A 350 -12.80 7.38 -13.55
C ARG A 350 -11.89 8.31 -14.35
N GLY A 351 -10.65 8.51 -13.93
CA GLY A 351 -9.69 9.33 -14.65
C GLY A 351 -8.82 8.58 -15.65
N THR A 352 -8.84 7.24 -15.62
CA THR A 352 -7.83 6.43 -16.33
C THR A 352 -8.36 5.25 -17.13
N VAL A 353 -9.61 4.83 -16.89
CA VAL A 353 -10.22 3.65 -17.53
C VAL A 353 -11.58 4.02 -18.13
N GLY A 354 -11.80 3.63 -19.39
CA GLY A 354 -13.03 3.89 -20.14
C GLY A 354 -12.86 4.99 -21.18
N GLU A 355 -13.70 4.99 -22.22
CA GLU A 355 -13.68 6.04 -23.26
C GLU A 355 -14.02 7.43 -22.70
N GLY A 356 -14.85 7.49 -21.66
CA GLY A 356 -15.21 8.71 -20.95
C GLY A 356 -14.27 9.09 -19.80
N ALA A 357 -13.07 8.49 -19.73
CA ALA A 357 -12.11 8.77 -18.66
C ALA A 357 -11.74 10.26 -18.61
N ASP A 358 -11.84 10.85 -17.43
CA ASP A 358 -11.56 12.27 -17.18
C ASP A 358 -10.23 12.42 -16.44
N ALA A 359 -9.15 12.61 -17.20
CA ALA A 359 -7.80 12.72 -16.66
C ALA A 359 -7.64 13.80 -15.56
N ALA A 360 -8.51 14.80 -15.49
CA ALA A 360 -8.48 15.79 -14.40
C ALA A 360 -8.76 15.15 -13.02
N ARG A 361 -9.48 14.02 -12.97
CA ARG A 361 -9.73 13.28 -11.72
C ARG A 361 -8.48 12.62 -11.16
N ALA A 362 -7.55 12.22 -12.03
CA ALA A 362 -6.26 11.68 -11.61
C ALA A 362 -5.31 12.76 -11.08
N ALA A 363 -5.62 14.05 -11.26
CA ALA A 363 -4.81 15.14 -10.72
C ALA A 363 -4.72 15.11 -9.18
N LEU A 364 -5.67 14.46 -8.48
CA LEU A 364 -5.65 14.34 -7.01
C LEU A 364 -4.35 13.71 -6.48
N PHE A 365 -3.62 12.95 -7.29
CA PHE A 365 -2.38 12.29 -6.91
C PHE A 365 -1.13 13.15 -7.14
N ASP A 366 -1.23 14.23 -7.92
CA ASP A 366 -0.19 15.25 -8.00
C ASP A 366 -0.11 15.97 -6.63
N PRO A 367 1.05 16.01 -5.97
CA PRO A 367 1.22 16.64 -4.66
C PRO A 367 0.86 18.13 -4.63
N ASN A 368 0.77 18.81 -5.78
CA ASN A 368 0.40 20.22 -5.90
C ASN A 368 -1.10 20.44 -6.12
N ALA A 369 -1.85 19.39 -6.43
CA ALA A 369 -3.30 19.50 -6.53
C ALA A 369 -3.93 19.55 -5.14
N THR A 370 -4.94 20.40 -4.98
CA THR A 370 -5.77 20.45 -3.77
C THR A 370 -6.50 19.13 -3.59
N LEU A 371 -6.36 18.55 -2.40
CA LEU A 371 -7.20 17.42 -2.01
C LEU A 371 -8.62 17.93 -1.74
N PRO A 372 -9.67 17.21 -2.16
CA PRO A 372 -11.05 17.54 -1.82
C PRO A 372 -11.25 17.70 -0.31
N ASP A 373 -12.04 18.69 0.12
CA ASP A 373 -12.33 18.96 1.54
C ASP A 373 -12.84 17.70 2.29
N GLY A 374 -13.65 16.88 1.60
CA GLY A 374 -14.18 15.64 2.16
C GLY A 374 -13.10 14.60 2.49
N LEU A 375 -11.95 14.61 1.82
CA LEU A 375 -10.80 13.77 2.19
C LEU A 375 -10.03 14.39 3.35
N THR A 376 -9.71 15.68 3.27
CA THR A 376 -8.88 16.34 4.28
C THR A 376 -9.57 16.45 5.64
N ALA A 377 -10.90 16.49 5.66
CA ALA A 377 -11.70 16.43 6.89
C ALA A 377 -11.64 15.07 7.61
N ILE A 378 -11.22 14.01 6.92
CA ILE A 378 -11.07 12.67 7.52
C ILE A 378 -9.70 12.55 8.19
N THR A 379 -8.64 12.87 7.45
CA THR A 379 -7.26 12.69 7.90
C THR A 379 -6.26 13.45 7.03
N SER A 380 -4.97 13.36 7.37
CA SER A 380 -3.86 13.85 6.56
C SER A 380 -3.43 12.85 5.48
N TYR A 381 -2.87 13.36 4.39
CA TYR A 381 -2.33 12.55 3.31
C TYR A 381 -0.97 13.07 2.88
N ASP A 382 -0.06 12.14 2.63
CA ASP A 382 1.20 12.44 1.95
C ASP A 382 1.23 11.73 0.60
N ARG A 383 1.86 12.35 -0.41
CA ARG A 383 1.82 11.87 -1.81
C ARG A 383 3.22 11.71 -2.39
N GLY A 384 3.50 10.52 -2.91
CA GLY A 384 4.58 10.30 -3.86
C GLY A 384 4.02 10.36 -5.27
N TYR A 385 4.74 10.99 -6.19
CA TYR A 385 4.28 11.14 -7.56
C TYR A 385 5.44 11.21 -8.56
N LEU A 386 5.25 10.56 -9.70
CA LEU A 386 6.05 10.70 -10.91
C LEU A 386 5.07 10.86 -12.11
N PRO A 387 5.00 12.04 -12.75
CA PRO A 387 4.00 12.34 -13.80
C PRO A 387 4.22 11.59 -15.13
N GLY A 388 5.40 10.99 -15.31
CA GLY A 388 5.76 10.19 -16.47
C GLY A 388 7.13 9.56 -16.26
N PRO A 389 7.46 8.49 -17.01
CA PRO A 389 8.65 7.68 -16.77
C PRO A 389 9.96 8.47 -16.93
N ILE A 390 11.04 7.92 -16.37
CA ILE A 390 12.38 8.48 -16.55
C ILE A 390 12.83 8.30 -18.00
N ASP A 391 12.76 9.38 -18.78
CA ASP A 391 13.03 9.43 -20.21
C ASP A 391 13.36 10.88 -20.67
N ASP A 392 13.19 11.19 -21.96
CA ASP A 392 13.40 12.54 -22.50
C ASP A 392 12.36 13.59 -22.08
N GLN A 393 11.24 13.17 -21.47
CA GLN A 393 10.22 14.04 -20.87
C GLN A 393 10.51 14.27 -19.39
N THR A 394 10.94 13.25 -18.65
CA THR A 394 11.33 13.37 -17.23
C THR A 394 12.74 12.84 -17.03
N LYS A 395 13.69 13.72 -16.72
CA LYS A 395 15.10 13.35 -16.53
C LYS A 395 15.48 13.32 -15.06
N THR A 396 16.25 12.32 -14.69
CA THR A 396 16.96 12.26 -13.41
C THR A 396 18.16 13.20 -13.42
N LEU A 397 18.32 13.95 -12.32
CA LEU A 397 19.44 14.85 -12.07
C LEU A 397 20.41 14.26 -11.03
N GLU A 398 19.88 13.65 -9.96
CA GLU A 398 20.68 13.10 -8.86
C GLU A 398 19.89 12.01 -8.14
N ARG A 399 20.55 10.89 -7.81
CA ARG A 399 20.00 9.81 -6.98
C ARG A 399 20.92 9.43 -5.82
N PHE A 400 22.03 10.13 -5.62
CA PHE A 400 22.99 9.91 -4.54
C PHE A 400 23.63 8.52 -4.57
N THR A 401 23.89 7.99 -5.79
CA THR A 401 24.48 6.65 -5.97
C THR A 401 25.97 6.63 -5.69
N LYS A 402 26.64 7.78 -5.74
CA LYS A 402 28.06 7.92 -5.41
C LYS A 402 28.28 8.04 -3.90
N ARG A 403 29.54 7.83 -3.48
CA ARG A 403 29.99 8.05 -2.10
C ARG A 403 29.66 9.48 -1.64
N THR A 404 29.45 9.65 -0.33
CA THR A 404 29.27 10.96 0.32
C THR A 404 30.30 11.98 -0.16
N GLY A 405 29.84 13.20 -0.45
CA GLY A 405 30.67 14.31 -0.94
C GLY A 405 30.79 14.39 -2.47
N LYS A 406 30.15 13.48 -3.22
CA LYS A 406 30.16 13.47 -4.69
C LYS A 406 28.75 13.20 -5.22
N GLY A 407 28.30 14.00 -6.17
CA GLY A 407 27.03 13.77 -6.88
C GLY A 407 27.16 12.75 -8.02
N ASP A 408 26.03 12.34 -8.58
CA ASP A 408 25.96 11.41 -9.71
C ASP A 408 26.59 11.98 -10.99
N SER A 409 26.60 13.31 -11.13
CA SER A 409 27.35 14.06 -12.15
C SER A 409 28.86 13.84 -12.09
N GLY A 410 29.36 13.32 -10.97
CA GLY A 410 30.77 13.18 -10.66
C GLY A 410 31.42 14.42 -10.04
N LEU A 411 30.66 15.50 -9.85
CA LEU A 411 31.14 16.73 -9.20
C LEU A 411 31.09 16.59 -7.67
N ALA A 412 31.93 17.34 -6.97
CA ALA A 412 31.89 17.42 -5.51
C ALA A 412 30.60 18.15 -5.08
N THR A 413 29.94 17.64 -4.04
CA THR A 413 28.86 18.37 -3.38
C THR A 413 29.43 19.38 -2.38
N GLU A 414 28.67 20.42 -2.05
CA GLU A 414 29.07 21.43 -1.08
C GLU A 414 28.16 21.36 0.15
N THR A 415 28.75 21.52 1.33
CA THR A 415 28.04 21.49 2.62
C THR A 415 28.55 22.60 3.52
N VAL A 416 27.65 23.42 4.05
CA VAL A 416 27.95 24.42 5.07
C VAL A 416 26.98 24.25 6.22
N GLY A 417 27.52 24.16 7.45
CA GLY A 417 26.74 24.06 8.68
C GLY A 417 25.84 22.80 8.82
N VAL A 418 25.99 21.83 7.92
CA VAL A 418 25.24 20.56 7.93
C VAL A 418 26.19 19.36 7.80
N SER A 419 25.76 18.22 8.30
CA SER A 419 26.36 16.92 8.01
C SER A 419 25.52 16.20 6.95
N VAL A 420 26.17 15.59 5.97
CA VAL A 420 25.49 14.82 4.92
C VAL A 420 26.13 13.44 4.81
N ALA A 421 25.30 12.41 4.71
CA ALA A 421 25.72 11.06 4.39
C ALA A 421 24.89 10.50 3.24
N HIS A 422 25.56 9.98 2.20
CA HIS A 422 24.87 9.19 1.18
C HIS A 422 24.70 7.77 1.73
N GLN A 423 23.47 7.34 1.94
CA GLN A 423 23.14 6.06 2.56
C GLN A 423 21.90 5.42 1.93
N ALA A 424 21.58 4.19 2.36
CA ALA A 424 20.33 3.55 1.96
C ALA A 424 19.16 4.29 2.62
N ALA A 425 18.01 4.32 1.95
CA ALA A 425 16.79 4.83 2.53
C ALA A 425 16.31 3.97 3.72
N SER A 426 15.25 4.43 4.40
CA SER A 426 14.60 3.69 5.49
C SER A 426 14.02 2.35 5.03
N PHE A 427 13.69 1.48 5.98
CA PHE A 427 13.32 0.07 5.76
C PHE A 427 12.11 -0.15 4.84
N GLU A 428 11.21 0.82 4.72
CA GLU A 428 10.06 0.79 3.81
C GLU A 428 10.42 1.04 2.34
N HIS A 429 11.65 1.44 2.05
CA HIS A 429 12.10 1.73 0.69
C HIS A 429 12.87 0.57 0.07
N ASP A 430 12.78 0.47 -1.25
CA ASP A 430 13.53 -0.52 -2.01
C ASP A 430 15.03 -0.38 -1.71
N SER A 431 15.72 -1.50 -1.54
CA SER A 431 17.14 -1.53 -1.15
C SER A 431 18.07 -0.77 -2.11
N SER A 432 17.63 -0.54 -3.35
CA SER A 432 18.37 0.26 -4.34
C SER A 432 18.28 1.77 -4.12
N VAL A 433 17.33 2.25 -3.31
CA VAL A 433 17.14 3.67 -3.05
C VAL A 433 18.24 4.23 -2.19
N ARG A 434 18.81 5.34 -2.65
CA ARG A 434 19.86 6.07 -1.99
C ARG A 434 19.37 7.47 -1.66
N VAL A 435 19.79 7.96 -0.49
CA VAL A 435 19.40 9.26 0.03
C VAL A 435 20.63 10.05 0.43
N ALA A 436 20.55 11.37 0.33
CA ALA A 436 21.37 12.26 1.12
C ALA A 436 20.68 12.47 2.48
N ALA A 437 21.16 11.79 3.51
CA ALA A 437 20.73 12.00 4.89
C ALA A 437 21.41 13.26 5.43
N VAL A 438 20.65 14.33 5.59
CA VAL A 438 21.12 15.64 6.03
C VAL A 438 20.75 15.88 7.49
N SER A 439 21.70 16.35 8.30
CA SER A 439 21.45 16.73 9.69
C SER A 439 22.17 18.00 10.12
N TRP A 440 21.57 18.71 11.06
CA TRP A 440 22.15 19.89 11.71
C TRP A 440 21.64 20.01 13.15
N ASN A 441 22.34 20.79 13.97
CA ASN A 441 21.98 21.01 15.37
C ASN A 441 22.14 22.48 15.75
N SER A 442 21.73 22.83 16.97
CA SER A 442 21.72 24.21 17.47
C SER A 442 23.10 24.88 17.52
N SER A 443 24.19 24.11 17.47
CA SER A 443 25.56 24.62 17.40
C SER A 443 26.03 24.88 15.97
N SER A 444 25.28 24.43 14.95
CA SER A 444 25.59 24.73 13.55
C SER A 444 25.48 26.24 13.27
N PRO A 445 26.31 26.79 12.37
CA PRO A 445 26.13 28.14 11.83
C PRO A 445 24.69 28.39 11.35
N SER A 446 24.27 29.66 11.26
CA SER A 446 22.95 30.02 10.72
C SER A 446 22.89 29.89 9.19
N ASP A 447 24.01 30.14 8.52
CA ASP A 447 24.31 29.74 7.15
C ASP A 447 24.39 28.20 7.11
N ARG A 448 23.30 27.56 6.68
CA ARG A 448 23.24 26.09 6.51
C ARG A 448 22.73 25.75 5.13
N TYR A 449 23.52 25.01 4.37
CA TYR A 449 23.07 24.46 3.11
C TYR A 449 23.79 23.18 2.70
N PHE A 450 23.08 22.43 1.86
CA PHE A 450 23.63 21.33 1.07
C PHE A 450 23.40 21.64 -0.40
N GLN A 451 24.45 21.61 -1.21
CA GLN A 451 24.37 21.85 -2.64
C GLN A 451 24.83 20.64 -3.43
N VAL A 452 24.00 20.26 -4.40
CA VAL A 452 24.30 19.26 -5.41
C VAL A 452 24.74 19.98 -6.67
N ASN A 453 26.00 19.76 -7.08
CA ASN A 453 26.56 20.28 -8.32
C ASN A 453 26.23 19.33 -9.47
N LEU A 454 25.45 19.81 -10.43
CA LEU A 454 24.88 19.02 -11.54
C LEU A 454 25.72 19.12 -12.83
N SER A 455 26.32 20.28 -13.09
CA SER A 455 27.15 20.52 -14.28
C SER A 455 28.19 21.60 -14.03
N SER A 456 29.40 21.40 -14.55
CA SER A 456 30.46 22.43 -14.55
C SER A 456 30.29 23.44 -15.69
N GLY A 457 29.60 23.08 -16.77
CA GLY A 457 29.38 23.93 -17.95
C GLY A 457 27.96 24.48 -18.08
N GLY A 458 27.13 24.29 -17.05
CA GLY A 458 25.69 24.56 -17.11
C GLY A 458 24.89 23.40 -17.72
N LEU A 459 23.64 23.29 -17.29
CA LEU A 459 22.65 22.33 -17.75
C LEU A 459 21.47 23.11 -18.30
N ASP A 460 21.04 22.76 -19.52
CA ASP A 460 19.90 23.39 -20.15
C ASP A 460 18.58 22.80 -19.64
N LEU A 461 17.91 23.58 -18.79
CA LEU A 461 16.59 23.27 -18.26
C LEU A 461 15.46 24.06 -18.95
N SER A 462 15.74 24.78 -20.04
CA SER A 462 14.78 25.67 -20.70
C SER A 462 13.55 24.94 -21.25
N SER A 463 13.75 23.72 -21.75
CA SER A 463 12.69 22.86 -22.29
C SER A 463 11.84 22.17 -21.22
N PHE A 464 12.31 22.13 -19.98
CA PHE A 464 11.60 21.57 -18.84
C PHE A 464 10.72 22.61 -18.15
N ARG A 465 9.70 22.13 -17.45
CA ARG A 465 8.69 22.94 -16.77
C ARG A 465 8.71 22.77 -15.26
N THR A 466 9.12 21.61 -14.77
CA THR A 466 9.02 21.22 -13.37
C THR A 466 10.36 20.71 -12.88
N PHE A 467 10.70 21.05 -11.64
CA PHE A 467 11.78 20.45 -10.86
C PHE A 467 11.15 19.74 -9.67
N ALA A 468 11.57 18.52 -9.36
CA ALA A 468 11.05 17.75 -8.27
C ALA A 468 12.17 16.99 -7.53
N PHE A 469 11.91 16.65 -6.28
CA PHE A 469 12.73 15.74 -5.49
C PHE A 469 11.85 15.05 -4.46
N ARG A 470 12.34 13.94 -3.90
CA ARG A 470 11.67 13.24 -2.80
C ARG A 470 12.31 13.59 -1.47
N VAL A 471 11.51 13.70 -0.42
CA VAL A 471 11.96 14.12 0.91
C VAL A 471 11.18 13.43 2.01
N ALA A 472 11.86 13.13 3.11
CA ALA A 472 11.26 12.62 4.34
C ALA A 472 11.91 13.26 5.56
N LEU A 473 11.10 13.66 6.55
CA LEU A 473 11.61 14.08 7.85
C LEU A 473 11.96 12.85 8.69
N LYS A 474 13.13 12.86 9.33
CA LYS A 474 13.53 11.81 10.27
C LYS A 474 13.21 12.21 11.69
N CYS A 475 13.21 11.24 12.60
CA CYS A 475 13.27 11.53 14.02
C CYS A 475 14.60 12.25 14.37
N PHE A 476 14.48 13.37 15.07
CA PHE A 476 15.58 14.11 15.70
C PHE A 476 15.09 14.75 17.00
N ALA A 477 16.03 15.05 17.91
CA ALA A 477 15.74 15.64 19.21
C ALA A 477 14.55 14.97 19.93
N ARG A 478 13.50 15.72 20.26
CA ARG A 478 12.28 15.20 20.90
C ARG A 478 11.10 15.04 19.94
N ILE A 479 11.27 15.23 18.63
CA ILE A 479 10.15 15.25 17.66
C ILE A 479 9.35 13.95 17.60
N CYS A 480 10.00 12.81 17.88
CA CYS A 480 9.36 11.50 17.95
C CYS A 480 9.08 11.02 19.38
N ASN A 481 9.56 11.76 20.39
CA ASN A 481 9.47 11.40 21.80
C ASN A 481 8.47 12.28 22.58
N GLY A 482 7.90 13.32 21.95
CA GLY A 482 7.03 14.31 22.58
C GLY A 482 5.65 14.43 21.93
N LYS A 483 4.63 14.74 22.74
CA LYS A 483 3.22 14.92 22.35
C LYS A 483 2.90 16.29 21.72
N SER A 484 3.89 17.01 21.17
CA SER A 484 3.78 18.45 20.86
C SER A 484 3.58 18.78 19.37
N ALA A 485 3.00 19.95 19.13
CA ALA A 485 2.77 20.59 17.85
C ALA A 485 4.04 21.12 17.13
N GLU A 486 5.24 20.93 17.69
CA GLU A 486 6.53 21.26 17.02
C GLU A 486 6.96 20.19 15.99
N SER A 487 6.01 19.39 15.51
CA SER A 487 6.24 18.17 14.72
C SER A 487 6.45 18.42 13.23
N GLN A 488 6.51 19.69 12.78
CA GLN A 488 6.74 20.06 11.39
C GLN A 488 7.96 20.97 11.23
N THR A 489 8.60 20.89 10.07
CA THR A 489 9.71 21.77 9.68
C THR A 489 9.46 22.38 8.31
N ASP A 490 10.30 23.33 7.94
CA ASP A 490 10.40 23.86 6.58
C ASP A 490 11.87 24.13 6.25
N PHE A 491 12.20 24.16 4.98
CA PHE A 491 13.49 24.57 4.43
C PHE A 491 13.27 25.08 3.02
N THR A 492 14.25 25.77 2.43
CA THR A 492 14.09 26.31 1.08
C THR A 492 15.00 25.64 0.07
N VAL A 493 14.60 25.68 -1.19
CA VAL A 493 15.39 25.18 -2.32
C VAL A 493 15.59 26.30 -3.35
N ALA A 494 16.79 26.39 -3.90
CA ALA A 494 17.16 27.32 -4.96
C ALA A 494 17.97 26.60 -6.05
N LEU A 495 17.86 27.08 -7.29
CA LEU A 495 18.76 26.68 -8.38
C LEU A 495 20.02 27.54 -8.35
N VAL A 496 21.14 26.92 -8.72
CA VAL A 496 22.45 27.56 -8.83
C VAL A 496 22.75 27.77 -10.31
N SER A 497 23.22 28.96 -10.66
CA SER A 497 23.63 29.33 -12.02
C SER A 497 25.16 29.40 -12.14
N GLU A 498 25.66 29.53 -13.37
CA GLU A 498 27.06 29.80 -13.64
C GLU A 498 27.59 30.98 -12.79
N GLY A 499 28.78 30.83 -12.21
CA GLY A 499 29.35 31.83 -11.28
C GLY A 499 28.78 31.80 -9.86
N GLY A 500 27.90 30.85 -9.52
CA GLY A 500 27.38 30.64 -8.16
C GLY A 500 26.17 31.50 -7.81
N GLY A 501 25.55 32.19 -8.78
CA GLY A 501 24.36 32.99 -8.55
C GLY A 501 23.16 32.11 -8.17
N LEU A 502 22.42 32.50 -7.13
CA LEU A 502 21.23 31.77 -6.67
C LEU A 502 19.95 32.32 -7.28
N SER A 503 19.03 31.43 -7.62
CA SER A 503 17.65 31.77 -7.95
C SER A 503 16.88 32.26 -6.71
N ARG A 504 15.62 32.65 -6.90
CA ARG A 504 14.68 32.77 -5.78
C ARG A 504 14.63 31.44 -5.03
N ALA A 505 14.74 31.49 -3.70
CA ALA A 505 14.55 30.34 -2.84
C ALA A 505 13.04 30.10 -2.61
N LEU A 506 12.61 28.85 -2.76
CA LEU A 506 11.21 28.43 -2.64
C LEU A 506 11.04 27.52 -1.42
N SER A 507 9.99 27.74 -0.63
CA SER A 507 9.68 26.92 0.56
C SER A 507 9.22 25.52 0.14
N VAL A 508 9.72 24.51 0.85
CA VAL A 508 9.33 23.11 0.62
C VAL A 508 8.01 22.79 1.32
N ALA A 509 7.71 23.45 2.44
CA ALA A 509 6.41 23.35 3.11
C ALA A 509 5.24 23.91 2.26
N ASP A 510 5.50 24.68 1.20
CA ASP A 510 4.47 25.07 0.23
C ASP A 510 4.08 23.93 -0.73
N ARG A 511 4.83 22.82 -0.74
CA ARG A 511 4.69 21.72 -1.71
C ARG A 511 4.41 20.37 -1.09
N VAL A 512 5.03 20.10 0.04
CA VAL A 512 4.89 18.84 0.75
C VAL A 512 4.94 19.09 2.24
N ARG A 513 4.12 18.35 2.98
CA ARG A 513 4.14 18.39 4.43
C ARG A 513 5.40 17.69 4.94
N LEU A 514 6.24 18.42 5.68
CA LEU A 514 7.43 17.87 6.34
C LEU A 514 7.13 17.67 7.81
N GLY A 515 6.40 16.61 8.11
CA GLY A 515 5.98 16.30 9.47
C GLY A 515 6.67 15.07 10.07
N ARG A 516 6.53 14.94 11.38
CA ARG A 516 6.91 13.77 12.17
C ARG A 516 6.52 12.45 11.46
N PRO A 517 7.44 11.47 11.40
CA PRO A 517 7.15 10.08 11.06
C PRO A 517 5.96 9.51 11.83
N ILE A 518 5.17 8.68 11.16
CA ILE A 518 4.06 7.94 11.77
C ILE A 518 4.14 6.47 11.42
N GLY A 519 3.48 5.60 12.18
CA GLY A 519 3.54 4.16 11.96
C GLY A 519 2.64 3.36 12.89
N PRO A 520 2.46 2.06 12.65
CA PRO A 520 1.68 1.18 13.50
C PRO A 520 2.23 1.15 14.94
N LYS A 521 1.35 1.28 15.93
CA LYS A 521 1.74 1.22 17.35
C LYS A 521 2.26 -0.18 17.69
N GLY A 522 3.36 -0.24 18.44
CA GLY A 522 3.98 -1.50 18.87
C GLY A 522 4.97 -2.11 17.86
N PHE A 523 5.13 -1.48 16.69
CA PHE A 523 6.24 -1.72 15.79
C PHE A 523 7.40 -0.77 16.13
N GLY A 524 8.64 -1.26 16.12
CA GLY A 524 9.80 -0.56 16.68
C GLY A 524 10.28 0.67 15.91
N GLU A 525 9.73 0.94 14.71
CA GLU A 525 10.17 2.02 13.82
C GLU A 525 8.97 2.73 13.19
N LEU A 526 9.02 4.07 13.13
CA LEU A 526 8.03 4.90 12.44
C LEU A 526 8.46 5.09 10.98
N HIS A 527 7.50 5.23 10.08
CA HIS A 527 7.77 5.41 8.65
C HIS A 527 8.39 6.77 8.35
N SER A 528 9.52 6.74 7.67
CA SER A 528 10.18 7.87 7.05
C SER A 528 10.04 7.79 5.52
N ALA A 529 8.81 7.54 5.06
CA ALA A 529 8.47 7.42 3.66
C ALA A 529 8.82 8.72 2.89
N LEU A 530 9.51 8.58 1.77
CA LEU A 530 9.88 9.66 0.86
C LEU A 530 8.66 10.12 0.05
N TYR A 531 8.32 11.40 0.15
CA TYR A 531 7.21 12.03 -0.58
C TYR A 531 7.72 13.08 -1.56
N THR A 532 6.95 13.34 -2.62
CA THR A 532 7.40 14.21 -3.72
C THR A 532 7.10 15.69 -3.42
N ALA A 533 8.13 16.54 -3.51
CA ALA A 533 7.99 17.98 -3.61
C ALA A 533 8.24 18.41 -5.06
N GLU A 534 7.26 19.05 -5.72
CA GLU A 534 7.43 19.54 -7.09
C GLU A 534 7.25 21.06 -7.19
N PHE A 535 8.08 21.68 -8.02
CA PHE A 535 8.16 23.13 -8.20
C PHE A 535 8.10 23.48 -9.69
N PRO A 536 7.24 24.43 -10.09
CA PRO A 536 7.34 25.03 -11.41
C PRO A 536 8.70 25.71 -11.57
N LEU A 537 9.48 25.33 -12.59
CA LEU A 537 10.82 25.90 -12.84
C LEU A 537 10.79 27.42 -13.01
N LYS A 538 9.67 27.97 -13.52
CA LYS A 538 9.47 29.43 -13.64
C LYS A 538 9.42 30.14 -12.28
N ALA A 539 9.00 29.47 -11.20
CA ALA A 539 8.87 30.07 -9.87
C ALA A 539 10.23 30.45 -9.26
N PHE A 540 11.32 29.80 -9.68
CA PHE A 540 12.68 30.15 -9.27
C PHE A 540 13.15 31.50 -9.82
N GLY A 541 12.48 32.07 -10.83
CA GLY A 541 12.79 33.41 -11.36
C GLY A 541 14.18 33.53 -11.99
N LEU A 542 14.78 32.42 -12.42
CA LEU A 542 16.10 32.41 -13.02
C LEU A 542 16.03 33.00 -14.45
N ALA A 543 16.83 34.04 -14.72
CA ALA A 543 16.82 34.75 -16.01
C ALA A 543 17.24 33.87 -17.19
N ASP A 544 18.29 33.05 -17.00
CA ASP A 544 18.80 32.12 -18.01
C ASP A 544 18.79 30.67 -17.47
N ARG A 545 17.80 29.89 -17.92
CA ARG A 545 17.65 28.47 -17.55
C ARG A 545 18.52 27.53 -18.38
N THR A 546 19.33 28.05 -19.31
CA THR A 546 20.26 27.24 -20.11
C THR A 546 21.57 26.93 -19.36
N LYS A 547 21.82 27.63 -18.26
CA LYS A 547 23.09 27.63 -17.52
C LYS A 547 22.95 27.23 -16.04
N VAL A 548 22.09 26.27 -15.74
CA VAL A 548 21.91 25.78 -14.35
C VAL A 548 23.06 24.85 -13.98
N THR A 549 23.80 25.14 -12.92
CA THR A 549 24.99 24.37 -12.50
C THR A 549 24.71 23.47 -11.30
N GLY A 550 23.67 23.76 -10.51
CA GLY A 550 23.37 22.97 -9.31
C GLY A 550 22.03 23.29 -8.67
N VAL A 551 21.75 22.60 -7.57
CA VAL A 551 20.59 22.80 -6.69
C VAL A 551 21.10 22.96 -5.27
N ARG A 552 20.63 24.00 -4.56
CA ARG A 552 20.98 24.28 -3.17
C ARG A 552 19.75 24.16 -2.28
N PHE A 553 19.85 23.30 -1.28
CA PHE A 553 18.90 23.15 -0.19
C PHE A 553 19.40 23.94 1.02
N ILE A 554 18.61 24.87 1.53
CA ILE A 554 19.00 25.84 2.57
C ILE A 554 18.16 25.56 3.82
N PHE A 555 18.80 25.42 4.98
CA PHE A 555 18.18 24.94 6.23
C PHE A 555 18.11 26.05 7.29
N GLU A 556 17.44 27.15 6.95
CA GLU A 556 17.43 28.39 7.75
C GLU A 556 16.31 28.47 8.81
N ARG A 557 15.32 27.56 8.78
CA ARG A 557 14.06 27.73 9.55
C ARG A 557 14.08 27.13 10.95
N LYS A 558 14.75 26.00 11.17
CA LYS A 558 14.85 25.31 12.47
C LYS A 558 16.31 25.23 12.91
N ALA A 559 16.55 25.35 14.22
CA ALA A 559 17.89 25.27 14.80
C ALA A 559 18.50 23.86 14.72
N GLU A 560 17.67 22.83 14.69
CA GLU A 560 18.09 21.43 14.57
C GLU A 560 17.14 20.69 13.62
N GLY A 561 17.64 19.65 12.97
CA GLY A 561 16.85 18.86 12.05
C GLY A 561 17.59 17.67 11.47
N LYS A 562 16.82 16.71 10.99
CA LYS A 562 17.30 15.54 10.24
C LYS A 562 16.28 15.16 9.18
N LEU A 563 16.71 15.04 7.93
CA LEU A 563 15.86 14.66 6.82
C LEU A 563 16.64 13.87 5.76
N ASP A 564 15.91 13.16 4.91
CA ASP A 564 16.46 12.51 3.73
C ASP A 564 16.00 13.25 2.47
N LEU A 565 16.90 13.39 1.51
CA LEU A 565 16.62 13.85 0.14
C LEU A 565 16.93 12.73 -0.85
N ALA A 566 16.09 12.54 -1.86
CA ALA A 566 16.26 11.53 -2.89
C ALA A 566 15.76 12.01 -4.26
N ASP A 567 16.24 11.35 -5.32
CA ASP A 567 15.71 11.39 -6.69
C ASP A 567 15.31 12.79 -7.21
N LEU A 568 16.30 13.65 -7.39
CA LEU A 568 16.08 14.94 -8.05
C LEU A 568 15.76 14.70 -9.52
N THR A 569 14.68 15.29 -10.01
CA THR A 569 14.22 15.16 -11.40
C THR A 569 13.79 16.50 -11.98
N VAL A 570 13.78 16.57 -13.31
CA VAL A 570 13.15 17.65 -14.07
C VAL A 570 12.22 17.07 -15.10
N SER A 571 11.07 17.72 -15.32
CA SER A 571 10.05 17.21 -16.23
C SER A 571 9.44 18.28 -17.14
N LYS A 572 9.05 17.86 -18.35
CA LYS A 572 8.28 18.66 -19.32
C LYS A 572 6.79 18.73 -18.97
N PHE A 573 6.32 17.89 -18.06
CA PHE A 573 4.95 17.93 -17.56
C PHE A 573 4.73 19.21 -16.74
N LYS A 574 3.53 19.79 -16.85
CA LYS A 574 3.15 20.96 -16.06
C LYS A 574 2.71 20.49 -14.67
N VAL A 575 3.11 21.24 -13.66
CA VAL A 575 2.55 21.13 -12.31
C VAL A 575 1.47 22.21 -12.15
N ALA A 576 0.40 21.89 -11.43
CA ALA A 576 -0.62 22.86 -11.06
C ALA A 576 0.02 24.03 -10.27
N ALA A 577 -0.49 25.25 -10.42
CA ALA A 577 -0.03 26.34 -9.56
C ALA A 577 -0.39 25.97 -8.11
N ALA A 578 0.62 25.81 -7.24
CA ALA A 578 0.35 25.54 -5.84
C ALA A 578 -0.43 26.71 -5.25
N ASP A 579 -1.62 26.42 -4.75
CA ASP A 579 -2.36 27.35 -3.93
C ASP A 579 -1.84 27.19 -2.49
N SER A 580 -1.35 28.27 -1.89
CA SER A 580 -0.63 28.22 -0.60
C SER A 580 -1.53 27.79 0.57
N ALA A 581 -2.86 27.85 0.38
CA ALA A 581 -3.84 27.28 1.31
C ALA A 581 -3.83 25.74 1.36
N VAL A 582 -3.30 25.07 0.32
CA VAL A 582 -3.44 23.63 0.05
C VAL A 582 -2.53 22.76 0.91
N VAL A 583 -1.31 23.23 1.19
CA VAL A 583 -0.39 22.50 2.09
C VAL A 583 -0.60 22.93 3.55
N ALA A 584 -1.15 24.14 3.76
CA ALA A 584 -1.55 24.66 5.06
C ALA A 584 -2.85 24.02 5.61
N SER A 585 -3.75 23.49 4.77
CA SER A 585 -4.95 22.78 5.26
C SER A 585 -4.62 21.43 5.88
N ALA A 586 -3.59 20.72 5.39
CA ALA A 586 -3.01 19.57 6.09
C ALA A 586 -2.39 19.95 7.48
N ALA A 587 -2.13 21.24 7.71
CA ALA A 587 -1.63 21.76 8.97
C ALA A 587 -2.73 22.29 9.92
N LYS A 588 -3.95 22.59 9.44
CA LYS A 588 -5.00 23.24 10.27
C LYS A 588 -5.84 22.31 11.14
N GLU A 589 -5.89 21.01 10.86
CA GLU A 589 -6.62 20.03 11.70
C GLU A 589 -5.71 19.14 12.56
N GLY A 590 -4.41 19.42 12.59
CA GLY A 590 -3.46 18.79 13.53
C GLY A 590 -3.64 19.23 14.99
N GLN A 591 -4.41 20.27 15.29
CA GLN A 591 -4.62 20.74 16.67
C GLN A 591 -5.82 20.08 17.37
N ALA A 592 -6.83 19.60 16.64
CA ALA A 592 -8.01 18.95 17.24
C ALA A 592 -7.86 17.43 17.39
N LEU A 593 -7.08 16.78 16.53
CA LEU A 593 -6.84 15.33 16.57
C LEU A 593 -5.74 14.89 17.57
N MET A 594 -5.04 15.84 18.20
CA MET A 594 -3.90 15.57 19.09
C MET A 594 -4.22 15.36 20.56
N VAL A 595 -5.49 15.44 20.96
CA VAL A 595 -5.90 15.25 22.36
C VAL A 595 -6.39 13.82 22.66
N ALA A 596 -6.69 13.00 21.64
CA ALA A 596 -7.30 11.67 21.83
C ALA A 596 -6.35 10.47 21.56
N ALA A 597 -5.04 10.66 21.61
CA ALA A 597 -4.06 9.56 21.44
C ALA A 597 -3.37 9.21 22.76
N ASP A 598 -4.13 8.75 23.74
CA ASP A 598 -3.60 7.90 24.83
C ASP A 598 -4.74 7.18 25.56
N GLU A 599 -5.20 6.06 24.99
CA GLU A 599 -5.53 4.92 25.85
C GLU A 599 -4.33 3.96 25.78
N GLY A 600 -3.78 3.71 26.97
CA GLY A 600 -2.52 3.02 27.18
C GLY A 600 -2.58 1.55 26.83
N ASP A 601 -2.56 1.20 25.55
CA ASP A 601 -2.25 -0.16 25.11
C ASP A 601 -0.78 -0.21 24.69
N ALA A 602 0.10 -0.58 25.64
CA ALA A 602 1.40 -1.14 25.30
C ALA A 602 1.20 -2.34 24.37
N ARG A 603 2.21 -2.71 23.57
CA ARG A 603 2.15 -3.96 22.78
C ARG A 603 1.69 -5.08 23.72
N PRO A 604 0.60 -5.82 23.42
CA PRO A 604 0.12 -6.82 24.35
C PRO A 604 1.27 -7.78 24.64
N THR A 605 1.68 -7.88 25.91
CA THR A 605 2.77 -8.77 26.31
C THR A 605 2.18 -10.14 26.57
N SER A 606 2.51 -11.10 25.71
CA SER A 606 2.27 -12.53 25.97
C SER A 606 3.28 -12.99 27.03
N THR A 607 2.79 -13.50 28.17
CA THR A 607 3.63 -14.23 29.13
C THR A 607 3.72 -15.68 28.68
N GLN A 608 4.94 -16.26 28.71
CA GLN A 608 5.26 -17.62 28.22
C GLN A 608 4.32 -18.74 28.72
N GLY A 609 3.58 -18.54 29.81
CA GLY A 609 2.64 -19.51 30.38
C GLY A 609 1.19 -19.45 29.86
N ALA A 610 0.70 -18.30 29.40
CA ALA A 610 -0.72 -18.13 29.07
C ALA A 610 -1.10 -18.79 27.74
N ASP A 611 -0.25 -18.62 26.73
CA ASP A 611 -0.49 -19.13 25.37
C ASP A 611 -0.17 -20.64 25.23
N GLY A 612 0.53 -21.24 26.20
CA GLY A 612 0.92 -22.65 26.16
C GLY A 612 1.78 -23.03 24.97
N ASN A 613 2.63 -22.10 24.51
CA ASN A 613 3.44 -22.24 23.30
C ASN A 613 4.40 -23.43 23.39
N ARG A 614 4.50 -24.22 22.31
CA ARG A 614 5.44 -25.34 22.19
C ARG A 614 6.11 -25.34 20.82
N MET A 615 7.38 -25.75 20.80
CA MET A 615 8.14 -25.97 19.58
C MET A 615 8.53 -27.45 19.49
N THR A 616 8.46 -28.02 18.30
CA THR A 616 8.92 -29.38 18.00
C THR A 616 9.75 -29.33 16.74
N ILE A 617 10.87 -30.05 16.74
CA ILE A 617 11.79 -30.14 15.61
C ILE A 617 11.58 -31.50 14.97
N VAL A 618 11.20 -31.51 13.69
CA VAL A 618 10.95 -32.72 12.93
C VAL A 618 11.93 -32.75 11.76
N ARG A 619 12.76 -33.79 11.69
CA ARG A 619 13.62 -34.03 10.53
C ARG A 619 12.88 -34.88 9.52
N SER A 620 12.70 -34.35 8.32
CA SER A 620 12.17 -35.12 7.20
C SER A 620 13.30 -35.96 6.59
N ALA A 621 13.05 -37.25 6.36
CA ALA A 621 13.97 -38.08 5.60
C ALA A 621 14.06 -37.53 4.16
N ALA A 622 15.25 -37.55 3.55
CA ALA A 622 15.38 -37.20 2.13
C ALA A 622 14.54 -38.18 1.29
N ASP A 623 13.57 -37.68 0.53
CA ASP A 623 12.83 -38.53 -0.40
C ASP A 623 13.77 -39.03 -1.50
N ALA A 624 13.73 -40.35 -1.76
CA ALA A 624 14.45 -40.94 -2.88
C ALA A 624 13.89 -40.36 -4.20
N ALA A 625 14.77 -39.79 -5.03
CA ALA A 625 14.37 -39.22 -6.30
C ALA A 625 13.70 -40.28 -7.21
N PRO A 626 12.62 -39.96 -7.93
CA PRO A 626 12.23 -40.72 -9.11
C PRO A 626 13.38 -40.67 -10.13
N SER A 627 13.61 -41.78 -10.83
CA SER A 627 14.72 -41.94 -11.79
C SER A 627 14.83 -40.74 -12.75
N GLY A 628 15.85 -39.91 -12.57
CA GLY A 628 16.17 -38.74 -13.41
C GLY A 628 16.04 -37.36 -12.76
N GLY A 629 15.53 -37.24 -11.54
CA GLY A 629 15.49 -35.97 -10.78
C GLY A 629 16.65 -35.79 -9.79
N ARG A 630 17.00 -34.54 -9.44
CA ARG A 630 17.86 -34.26 -8.27
C ARG A 630 17.14 -34.72 -7.00
N ALA A 631 17.85 -35.42 -6.11
CA ALA A 631 17.36 -35.72 -4.77
C ALA A 631 16.98 -34.43 -4.04
N ALA A 632 15.84 -34.43 -3.34
CA ALA A 632 15.52 -33.35 -2.41
C ALA A 632 16.58 -33.37 -1.29
N SER A 633 17.20 -32.24 -1.01
CA SER A 633 18.02 -32.09 0.20
C SER A 633 17.12 -32.33 1.41
N GLY A 634 17.62 -33.04 2.43
CA GLY A 634 16.96 -33.14 3.72
C GLY A 634 16.58 -31.76 4.28
N GLY A 635 15.53 -31.72 5.09
CA GLY A 635 15.01 -30.49 5.67
C GLY A 635 14.55 -30.69 7.11
N VAL A 636 14.59 -29.61 7.87
CA VAL A 636 14.15 -29.56 9.26
C VAL A 636 12.91 -28.69 9.36
N ASP A 637 11.83 -29.26 9.85
CA ASP A 637 10.59 -28.57 10.14
C ASP A 637 10.60 -28.09 11.60
N LEU A 638 10.52 -26.78 11.78
CA LEU A 638 10.26 -26.14 13.06
C LEU A 638 8.74 -25.98 13.21
N VAL A 639 8.12 -26.88 13.97
CA VAL A 639 6.66 -26.90 14.20
C VAL A 639 6.36 -26.15 15.49
N LEU A 640 5.67 -25.02 15.38
CA LEU A 640 5.30 -24.15 16.48
C LEU A 640 3.80 -24.24 16.74
N THR A 641 3.39 -24.47 17.98
CA THR A 641 1.98 -24.58 18.38
C THR A 641 1.64 -23.60 19.50
N SER A 642 0.42 -23.08 19.49
CA SER A 642 -0.09 -22.17 20.50
C SER A 642 -1.59 -22.40 20.76
N LYS A 643 -2.05 -22.11 21.98
CA LYS A 643 -3.50 -22.05 22.28
C LYS A 643 -4.16 -20.86 21.60
N ARG A 644 -3.42 -19.74 21.49
CA ARG A 644 -3.82 -18.52 20.79
C ARG A 644 -3.59 -18.70 19.30
N SER A 645 -4.62 -18.45 18.49
CA SER A 645 -4.51 -18.57 17.03
C SER A 645 -3.49 -17.58 16.47
N PHE A 646 -2.73 -18.03 15.49
CA PHE A 646 -1.85 -17.21 14.67
C PHE A 646 -2.70 -16.48 13.62
N PRO A 647 -2.65 -15.14 13.53
CA PRO A 647 -3.39 -14.41 12.50
C PRO A 647 -2.82 -14.75 11.13
N VAL A 648 -3.69 -14.79 10.13
CA VAL A 648 -3.30 -14.92 8.73
C VAL A 648 -3.02 -13.52 8.18
N THR A 649 -1.79 -13.30 7.73
CA THR A 649 -1.30 -11.99 7.28
C THR A 649 -0.88 -12.00 5.82
N GLY A 650 -0.92 -10.84 5.18
CA GLY A 650 -0.25 -10.54 3.92
C GLY A 650 1.26 -10.73 4.03
N ALA A 651 1.92 -10.10 5.00
CA ALA A 651 3.36 -10.27 5.24
C ALA A 651 3.69 -11.67 5.80
N PHE A 652 4.91 -12.14 5.56
CA PHE A 652 5.36 -13.41 6.11
C PHE A 652 5.72 -13.31 7.59
N PRO A 653 5.29 -14.29 8.41
CA PRO A 653 5.76 -14.45 9.77
C PRO A 653 7.29 -14.43 9.87
N ARG A 654 7.80 -13.78 10.93
CA ARG A 654 9.22 -13.68 11.26
C ARG A 654 9.52 -14.52 12.50
N LEU A 655 10.23 -15.63 12.31
CA LEU A 655 10.73 -16.47 13.39
C LEU A 655 12.15 -16.06 13.75
N SER A 656 12.32 -15.45 14.91
CA SER A 656 13.62 -15.05 15.45
C SER A 656 14.19 -16.15 16.32
N VAL A 657 15.45 -16.51 16.07
CA VAL A 657 16.24 -17.48 16.84
C VAL A 657 17.56 -16.79 17.22
N GLY A 658 17.60 -16.21 18.42
CA GLY A 658 18.64 -15.24 18.77
C GLY A 658 18.65 -14.06 17.78
N ASP A 659 19.81 -13.80 17.16
CA ASP A 659 19.98 -12.71 16.18
C ASP A 659 19.65 -13.13 14.73
N ARG A 660 19.24 -14.39 14.50
CA ARG A 660 18.82 -14.88 13.19
C ARG A 660 17.31 -14.72 13.03
N THR A 661 16.87 -14.37 11.83
CA THR A 661 15.43 -14.31 11.49
C THR A 661 15.16 -15.16 10.27
N LEU A 662 14.22 -16.08 10.40
CA LEU A 662 13.65 -16.87 9.31
C LEU A 662 12.30 -16.24 8.92
N ARG A 663 12.07 -16.08 7.62
CA ARG A 663 10.81 -15.57 7.07
C ARG A 663 10.05 -16.70 6.40
N GLY A 664 8.73 -16.68 6.50
CA GLY A 664 7.86 -17.67 5.87
C GLY A 664 6.93 -18.30 6.90
N GLY A 665 6.83 -19.62 6.87
CA GLY A 665 5.99 -20.38 7.79
C GLY A 665 4.59 -20.61 7.21
N LEU A 666 4.15 -21.87 7.27
CA LEU A 666 2.83 -22.30 6.85
C LEU A 666 1.91 -22.44 8.07
N ILE A 667 0.86 -21.63 8.12
CA ILE A 667 -0.18 -21.77 9.13
C ILE A 667 -1.07 -22.96 8.75
N ALA A 668 -1.21 -23.92 9.66
CA ALA A 668 -2.06 -25.09 9.47
C ALA A 668 -3.55 -24.71 9.51
N ALA A 669 -4.40 -25.63 9.06
CA ALA A 669 -5.85 -25.44 8.98
C ALA A 669 -6.48 -24.98 10.30
N ASP A 670 -5.94 -25.45 11.43
CA ASP A 670 -6.42 -25.14 12.77
C ASP A 670 -6.17 -23.71 13.24
N GLY A 671 -5.34 -22.94 12.53
CA GLY A 671 -4.90 -21.59 12.90
C GLY A 671 -3.98 -21.56 14.12
N LYS A 672 -3.57 -22.71 14.67
CA LYS A 672 -2.86 -22.86 15.96
C LYS A 672 -1.50 -23.53 15.82
N THR A 673 -1.20 -24.02 14.63
CA THR A 673 0.10 -24.60 14.27
C THR A 673 0.71 -23.80 13.13
N ILE A 674 2.00 -23.49 13.20
CA ILE A 674 2.78 -22.92 12.09
C ILE A 674 4.07 -23.72 11.91
N THR A 675 4.39 -24.07 10.67
CA THR A 675 5.58 -24.85 10.32
C THR A 675 6.53 -24.05 9.46
N PHE A 676 7.78 -23.90 9.91
CA PHE A 676 8.87 -23.37 9.10
C PHE A 676 9.73 -24.51 8.59
N ASN A 677 9.80 -24.66 7.27
CA ASN A 677 10.73 -25.59 6.63
C ASN A 677 12.08 -24.89 6.44
N VAL A 678 13.15 -25.51 6.94
CA VAL A 678 14.50 -24.95 6.96
C VAL A 678 15.45 -25.99 6.37
N SER A 679 16.42 -25.56 5.56
CA SER A 679 17.46 -26.48 5.06
C SER A 679 18.31 -27.01 6.22
N ASP A 680 18.92 -28.18 6.06
CA ASP A 680 19.84 -28.72 7.07
C ASP A 680 20.98 -27.75 7.40
N ASP A 681 21.52 -27.05 6.41
CA ASP A 681 22.59 -26.06 6.57
C ASP A 681 22.12 -24.83 7.35
N ASP A 682 20.95 -24.29 6.99
CA ASP A 682 20.36 -23.14 7.69
C ASP A 682 20.03 -23.52 9.14
N PHE A 683 19.49 -24.73 9.37
CA PHE A 683 19.21 -25.23 10.70
C PHE A 683 20.49 -25.44 11.51
N ALA A 684 21.56 -25.97 10.90
CA ALA A 684 22.87 -26.10 11.52
C ALA A 684 23.46 -24.72 11.89
N ALA A 685 23.20 -23.69 11.11
CA ALA A 685 23.64 -22.31 11.36
C ALA A 685 22.83 -21.57 12.44
N LEU A 686 21.69 -22.09 12.89
CA LEU A 686 20.93 -21.50 14.00
C LEU A 686 21.69 -21.65 15.32
N PRO A 687 21.69 -20.66 16.23
CA PRO A 687 22.37 -20.80 17.52
C PRO A 687 21.59 -21.73 18.47
N ASP A 688 22.22 -22.84 18.90
CA ASP A 688 21.65 -23.75 19.90
C ASP A 688 21.51 -23.04 21.27
N GLY A 689 20.44 -23.35 22.01
CA GLY A 689 20.13 -22.69 23.29
C GLY A 689 19.65 -21.24 23.18
N ALA A 690 19.49 -20.68 21.98
CA ALA A 690 19.01 -19.32 21.76
C ALA A 690 17.49 -19.20 21.92
N GLU A 691 17.02 -18.04 22.39
CA GLU A 691 15.59 -17.76 22.52
C GLU A 691 14.90 -17.75 21.15
N VAL A 692 13.74 -18.41 21.09
CA VAL A 692 12.90 -18.51 19.90
C VAL A 692 11.62 -17.71 20.13
N SER A 693 11.35 -16.81 19.18
CA SER A 693 10.13 -16.02 19.19
C SER A 693 9.58 -15.76 17.81
N LEU A 694 8.27 -15.61 17.73
CA LEU A 694 7.55 -15.40 16.48
C LEU A 694 6.82 -14.06 16.52
N ASP A 695 7.09 -13.23 15.53
CA ASP A 695 6.40 -11.98 15.24
C ASP A 695 5.64 -12.13 13.92
N ILE A 696 4.32 -12.00 13.96
CA ILE A 696 3.44 -12.17 12.79
C ILE A 696 2.91 -10.82 12.29
N GLN A 697 2.46 -9.98 13.21
CA GLN A 697 1.69 -8.77 12.91
C GLN A 697 1.93 -7.72 14.00
N ALA A 698 1.92 -6.43 13.67
CA ALA A 698 2.19 -5.35 14.63
C ALA A 698 1.17 -5.28 15.77
N GLY A 699 -0.11 -5.56 15.48
CA GLY A 699 -1.17 -5.62 16.50
C GLY A 699 -1.10 -6.82 17.44
N SER A 700 -0.27 -7.83 17.13
CA SER A 700 -0.19 -9.07 17.89
C SER A 700 0.96 -9.11 18.90
N ALA A 701 0.70 -9.74 20.04
CA ALA A 701 1.71 -10.08 21.03
C ALA A 701 2.72 -11.07 20.45
N THR A 702 4.02 -10.80 20.61
CA THR A 702 5.10 -11.74 20.22
C THR A 702 4.90 -13.08 20.92
N TRP A 703 4.89 -14.17 20.17
CA TRP A 703 4.87 -15.51 20.77
C TRP A 703 6.30 -15.88 21.19
N LYS A 704 6.45 -16.35 22.43
CA LYS A 704 7.72 -16.85 22.96
C LYS A 704 7.66 -18.37 23.10
N PHE A 705 8.64 -19.08 22.53
CA PHE A 705 8.69 -20.54 22.48
C PHE A 705 9.78 -21.15 23.38
N GLY A 706 10.54 -20.30 24.09
CA GLY A 706 11.68 -20.74 24.89
C GLY A 706 12.92 -20.92 24.03
N ARG A 707 13.84 -21.78 24.46
CA ARG A 707 15.14 -21.95 23.80
C ARG A 707 15.12 -23.05 22.74
N LEU A 708 15.85 -22.83 21.65
CA LEU A 708 16.15 -23.88 20.68
C LEU A 708 16.97 -24.98 21.35
N SER A 709 16.59 -26.23 21.09
CA SER A 709 17.28 -27.43 21.57
C SER A 709 17.45 -28.36 20.38
N LYS A 710 18.63 -28.36 19.76
CA LYS A 710 18.88 -29.08 18.50
C LYS A 710 18.93 -30.60 18.59
#